data_AF-A0AAU0NA69-F1
#
_entry.id   AF-A0AAU0NA69-F1
#
_cell.length_a   1.000
_cell.length_b   1.000
_cell.length_c   1.000
_cell.angle_alpha   90.00
_cell.angle_beta   90.00
_cell.angle_gamma   90.00
#
_symmetry.space_group_name_H-M   'P 1'
#
loop_
_entity.id
_entity.type
_entity.pdbx_description
1 polymer ?
#
loop_
_entity_poly.entity_id
_entity_poly.type
_entity_poly.pdbx_seq_one_letter_code
_entity_poly.pdbx_strand_id
1 'polypeptide(L)'
;MKKKDIKICGLSILGSVALLNTVSVSALDESVVSDTNQSSQIIQKSEPFVEIEANAEIMPIEEDTTIMEGINTSEVVMDEGGVELDAQKAQLVAEDSELNRMSEKEETVTESSEQVESEITSDEQSDIMLDTLIEENHKTNDIEQPVIEKNDITNQHQWHGTFFGESTNESKNSVTINNDGSVTLKAANFDPETKIIQDKGGKFTSYHDGITYYYTEIDAKHENFTFSATFNVDYLNPKADGQEGFGIIVRDQIGYSNTGDQQFPSNSVAAIATKVKVADENGKSTTLKPGLATRFVTGLTEEIIEEGATSISAKGKSETIPFKDDMTMKVEEGKKYTFTVKKTNTGYHTVYEVDGEILENILYGTDKLLQIDRDKIYVGIAAARGVVTTVSDMILEITNPNTDAPAEEEPLELIEPSFKFNNYNKTGNQRYNLELVTNVPGKATIYDSEQNVISEITLEADYPKFVEVDLLEGDNQYTAKFEASNPELLTDSEPLISETLIHHKTFDGHYKGNIGTYLTVSPSGTAEGDGTLENPLDIFTAIDYIKPGQMIELMGGVYEMNRNVIIHRGNNGTNTLNKLMGTVSKDPAIFDFTKGGAFLINGDYWKIDNIHVRNTQGNIKGMTIGGNYNHLQRIEAYNNGDTGIQISGNATEHYDLWPKYNVIENSTSYNNVDPGHNNADGFAAKITVGEGNLFRGNIAYNNVDDGWDLFAKLESGLIGTVTIEDSIAFRNGTNLEKNASGDGNGFKLGGDGIAIEHILRNSLSFDNDADGVTSNSNPAANVYNVITVKNKGTNLSLYGKGNTEVVSKVEGIITWDSQEEDRPGNESVLNNSENYINGKNIQGDKVDESWFEKTDLSLLPTRNEDGSINLNGLFVLTNGKSVVSPISSQPLVPYFVLDNTPEENSNEDEDKENPNDNVIEDDNNGTEDIGDTEKENDTEEDTENEETEAEETEQAKDNDKVVDSDDSKEAQDNKHPIVKLTKASQLPATGEKRINPILALPLMISGFVLSYLKRKK
;
A
#
# COMPACT_ATOMS: atom_id res chain seq x y z
N MET A 1 -36.47 -28.46 -47.43
CA MET A 1 -37.89 -28.70 -47.78
C MET A 1 -38.71 -28.69 -46.48
N LYS A 2 -40.01 -28.30 -46.50
CA LYS A 2 -41.05 -28.46 -45.42
C LYS A 2 -40.58 -28.13 -43.97
N LYS A 3 -40.97 -27.04 -43.27
CA LYS A 3 -42.23 -26.28 -43.13
C LYS A 3 -43.39 -27.07 -42.48
N LYS A 4 -43.96 -26.48 -41.41
CA LYS A 4 -45.10 -26.85 -40.49
C LYS A 4 -44.66 -27.22 -39.06
N ASP A 5 -45.31 -26.83 -37.96
CA ASP A 5 -46.31 -25.77 -37.62
C ASP A 5 -46.12 -25.45 -36.10
N ILE A 6 -45.90 -24.21 -35.62
CA ILE A 6 -46.85 -23.13 -35.20
C ILE A 6 -47.77 -23.44 -33.98
N LYS A 7 -47.39 -22.88 -32.80
CA LYS A 7 -48.19 -22.12 -31.78
C LYS A 7 -47.28 -21.88 -30.55
N ILE A 8 -46.93 -20.68 -30.05
CA ILE A 8 -47.60 -19.37 -29.80
C ILE A 8 -48.32 -19.25 -28.45
N CYS A 9 -47.57 -18.77 -27.44
CA CYS A 9 -47.74 -17.57 -26.58
C CYS A 9 -46.28 -17.17 -26.18
N GLY A 10 -45.81 -15.93 -25.99
CA GLY A 10 -46.40 -14.67 -25.53
C GLY A 10 -46.13 -14.54 -24.02
N LEU A 11 -45.31 -13.63 -23.46
CA LEU A 11 -44.72 -12.32 -23.85
C LEU A 11 -43.15 -12.39 -23.78
N SER A 12 -42.30 -11.74 -24.60
CA SER A 12 -41.86 -10.31 -24.69
C SER A 12 -41.40 -9.69 -23.36
N ILE A 13 -40.13 -9.31 -23.14
CA ILE A 13 -39.33 -8.14 -23.64
C ILE A 13 -37.84 -8.39 -23.23
N LEU A 14 -36.68 -8.07 -23.86
CA LEU A 14 -36.16 -7.16 -24.94
C LEU A 14 -35.75 -5.72 -24.53
N GLY A 15 -34.49 -5.26 -24.51
CA GLY A 15 -33.17 -5.81 -24.93
C GLY A 15 -32.01 -4.95 -24.36
N SER A 16 -30.73 -5.34 -24.40
CA SER A 16 -29.79 -5.37 -25.54
C SER A 16 -29.06 -4.05 -25.86
N VAL A 17 -27.78 -3.92 -25.44
CA VAL A 17 -26.71 -3.11 -26.09
C VAL A 17 -25.39 -3.88 -25.99
N ALA A 18 -24.50 -3.76 -26.98
CA ALA A 18 -23.13 -4.28 -26.98
C ALA A 18 -22.24 -3.44 -27.91
N LEU A 19 -20.92 -3.40 -27.68
CA LEU A 19 -19.93 -2.76 -28.56
C LEU A 19 -18.54 -3.43 -28.43
N LEU A 20 -17.73 -3.35 -29.51
CA LEU A 20 -16.44 -4.06 -29.71
C LEU A 20 -15.56 -3.29 -30.74
N ASN A 21 -14.28 -3.65 -30.89
CA ASN A 21 -13.26 -2.86 -31.62
C ASN A 21 -12.18 -3.78 -32.26
N THR A 22 -11.32 -3.38 -33.22
CA THR A 22 -11.25 -2.14 -34.04
C THR A 22 -11.75 -2.38 -35.50
N VAL A 23 -11.06 -2.29 -36.66
CA VAL A 23 -9.65 -2.17 -37.11
C VAL A 23 -9.60 -1.29 -38.38
N SER A 24 -8.43 -0.68 -38.68
CA SER A 24 -8.09 0.10 -39.91
C SER A 24 -8.13 -0.73 -41.23
N VAL A 25 -7.90 -0.25 -42.47
CA VAL A 25 -6.99 0.79 -43.05
C VAL A 25 -7.48 1.23 -44.46
N SER A 26 -7.30 2.51 -44.87
CA SER A 26 -6.71 2.95 -46.19
C SER A 26 -6.97 4.44 -46.53
N ALA A 27 -6.10 5.03 -47.36
CA ALA A 27 -5.92 6.48 -47.54
C ALA A 27 -6.58 7.08 -48.80
N LEU A 28 -6.67 8.43 -48.89
CA LEU A 28 -6.34 9.24 -50.09
C LEU A 28 -6.23 10.76 -49.80
N ASP A 29 -5.78 11.52 -50.81
CA ASP A 29 -5.05 12.80 -50.77
C ASP A 29 -5.81 14.16 -50.68
N GLU A 30 -5.01 15.21 -50.42
CA GLU A 30 -5.07 16.61 -50.95
C GLU A 30 -6.18 17.64 -50.58
N SER A 31 -5.85 18.49 -49.58
CA SER A 31 -5.67 19.96 -49.74
C SER A 31 -6.84 21.01 -49.66
N VAL A 32 -6.42 22.28 -49.47
CA VAL A 32 -7.14 23.59 -49.62
C VAL A 32 -7.92 24.20 -48.42
N VAL A 33 -7.21 25.07 -47.68
CA VAL A 33 -7.54 26.47 -47.28
C VAL A 33 -9.00 26.98 -47.31
N SER A 34 -9.51 27.48 -46.16
CA SER A 34 -9.95 28.88 -45.95
C SER A 34 -10.55 29.17 -44.56
N ASP A 35 -10.41 30.40 -44.05
CA ASP A 35 -11.14 30.91 -42.87
C ASP A 35 -12.67 30.89 -43.04
N THR A 36 -13.42 30.82 -41.93
CA THR A 36 -14.49 31.81 -41.64
C THR A 36 -15.04 31.70 -40.21
N ASN A 37 -15.25 32.85 -39.57
CA ASN A 37 -16.18 32.98 -38.44
C ASN A 37 -17.63 33.04 -38.97
N GLN A 38 -18.58 32.33 -38.33
CA GLN A 38 -19.77 32.94 -37.67
C GLN A 38 -20.83 31.94 -37.19
N SER A 39 -21.28 32.15 -35.94
CA SER A 39 -22.63 31.94 -35.37
C SER A 39 -23.56 30.83 -35.86
N SER A 40 -24.05 30.02 -34.90
CA SER A 40 -25.50 29.99 -34.58
C SER A 40 -25.78 29.34 -33.22
N GLN A 41 -26.43 30.05 -32.30
CA GLN A 41 -27.14 29.42 -31.18
C GLN A 41 -28.45 28.78 -31.68
N ILE A 42 -28.83 27.63 -31.13
CA ILE A 42 -30.23 27.17 -31.12
C ILE A 42 -30.56 26.71 -29.70
N ILE A 43 -31.58 27.32 -29.10
CA ILE A 43 -32.14 26.96 -27.80
C ILE A 43 -33.30 25.99 -28.02
N GLN A 44 -33.39 24.94 -27.21
CA GLN A 44 -34.67 24.31 -26.90
C GLN A 44 -34.84 24.19 -25.39
N LYS A 45 -35.89 24.85 -24.88
CA LYS A 45 -36.43 24.61 -23.54
C LYS A 45 -37.20 23.29 -23.52
N SER A 46 -37.24 22.63 -22.37
CA SER A 46 -38.30 21.71 -21.99
C SER A 46 -39.02 22.26 -20.75
N GLU A 47 -40.32 22.56 -20.89
CA GLU A 47 -41.16 23.04 -19.78
C GLU A 47 -41.80 21.86 -19.02
N PRO A 48 -42.14 22.01 -17.72
CA PRO A 48 -42.52 20.90 -16.85
C PRO A 48 -43.98 20.43 -17.02
N PHE A 49 -44.27 19.23 -16.51
CA PHE A 49 -45.61 18.64 -16.52
C PHE A 49 -46.45 19.01 -15.28
N VAL A 50 -47.76 19.07 -15.51
CA VAL A 50 -48.87 19.35 -14.57
C VAL A 50 -50.00 18.37 -15.01
N GLU A 51 -50.86 17.79 -14.18
CA GLU A 51 -51.56 18.23 -12.95
C GLU A 51 -51.83 17.02 -12.02
N ILE A 52 -52.07 17.24 -10.71
CA ILE A 52 -53.25 16.77 -9.93
C ILE A 52 -53.02 16.94 -8.41
N GLU A 53 -53.88 17.74 -7.77
CA GLU A 53 -54.03 17.81 -6.31
C GLU A 53 -55.08 16.80 -5.80
N ALA A 54 -55.03 16.47 -4.51
CA ALA A 54 -56.14 15.84 -3.78
C ALA A 54 -56.34 16.52 -2.42
N ASN A 55 -57.18 17.55 -2.37
CA ASN A 55 -57.47 18.32 -1.16
C ASN A 55 -58.34 17.55 -0.14
N ALA A 56 -58.03 17.72 1.15
CA ALA A 56 -58.89 17.32 2.27
C ALA A 56 -58.69 18.25 3.47
N GLU A 57 -59.45 19.36 3.53
CA GLU A 57 -59.56 20.19 4.74
C GLU A 57 -60.42 19.50 5.81
N ILE A 58 -60.15 19.78 7.10
CA ILE A 58 -61.12 20.49 7.97
C ILE A 58 -60.47 20.93 9.31
N MET A 59 -60.76 22.19 9.62
CA MET A 59 -60.45 23.09 10.75
C MET A 59 -60.43 22.58 12.23
N PRO A 60 -59.96 23.42 13.18
CA PRO A 60 -59.49 23.02 14.52
C PRO A 60 -60.52 23.19 15.65
N ILE A 61 -60.09 22.92 16.90
CA ILE A 61 -60.77 23.28 18.16
C ILE A 61 -59.72 23.93 19.11
N GLU A 62 -60.19 24.83 19.97
CA GLU A 62 -59.42 25.78 20.79
C GLU A 62 -59.01 25.27 22.19
N GLU A 63 -58.26 26.13 22.89
CA GLU A 63 -58.01 26.38 24.33
C GLU A 63 -58.91 25.64 25.36
N ASP A 64 -58.51 25.40 26.64
CA ASP A 64 -58.07 26.42 27.61
C ASP A 64 -57.42 25.83 28.92
N THR A 65 -56.78 26.72 29.69
CA THR A 65 -56.17 26.71 31.06
C THR A 65 -56.64 25.66 32.11
N THR A 66 -55.85 25.26 33.13
CA THR A 66 -55.52 26.09 34.34
C THR A 66 -54.46 25.51 35.32
N ILE A 67 -53.36 26.26 35.53
CA ILE A 67 -52.59 26.61 36.76
C ILE A 67 -52.80 25.83 38.11
N MET A 68 -51.73 25.27 38.73
CA MET A 68 -51.19 25.68 40.07
C MET A 68 -50.00 24.88 40.69
N GLU A 69 -49.26 25.59 41.57
CA GLU A 69 -48.07 25.30 42.42
C GLU A 69 -48.09 23.99 43.28
N GLY A 70 -47.01 23.44 43.85
CA GLY A 70 -45.57 23.81 44.02
C GLY A 70 -44.75 22.55 44.48
N ILE A 71 -43.55 22.53 45.09
CA ILE A 71 -42.74 23.53 45.83
C ILE A 71 -41.22 23.16 45.78
N ASN A 72 -40.38 24.11 45.33
CA ASN A 72 -39.03 24.54 45.79
C ASN A 72 -37.86 23.59 46.21
N THR A 73 -36.62 24.02 45.87
CA THR A 73 -35.27 23.75 46.49
C THR A 73 -34.66 22.33 46.42
N SER A 74 -33.33 22.13 46.29
CA SER A 74 -32.15 23.06 46.23
C SER A 74 -30.90 22.40 45.59
N GLU A 75 -29.85 23.21 45.35
CA GLU A 75 -28.57 22.90 44.67
C GLU A 75 -27.51 22.12 45.50
N VAL A 76 -26.26 22.06 44.97
CA VAL A 76 -24.96 21.54 45.48
C VAL A 76 -24.61 20.14 44.91
N VAL A 77 -23.66 19.92 43.98
CA VAL A 77 -22.28 20.43 43.68
C VAL A 77 -21.16 19.65 44.41
N MET A 78 -20.03 19.45 43.71
CA MET A 78 -18.84 18.61 44.01
C MET A 78 -19.01 17.11 43.65
N ASP A 79 -18.26 16.45 42.74
CA ASP A 79 -17.01 16.70 41.97
C ASP A 79 -15.71 16.07 42.53
N GLU A 80 -14.82 15.72 41.60
CA GLU A 80 -13.43 15.20 41.66
C GLU A 80 -13.07 13.85 42.34
N GLY A 81 -12.15 13.12 41.67
CA GLY A 81 -11.25 12.10 42.24
C GLY A 81 -11.66 10.61 42.09
N GLY A 82 -10.81 9.68 41.63
CA GLY A 82 -9.47 9.79 41.01
C GLY A 82 -8.47 8.68 41.43
N VAL A 83 -7.61 8.27 40.49
CA VAL A 83 -6.33 7.52 40.66
C VAL A 83 -6.41 5.99 40.93
N GLU A 84 -5.40 5.31 40.37
CA GLU A 84 -5.01 3.88 40.45
C GLU A 84 -4.71 3.41 41.91
N LEU A 85 -4.60 2.12 42.27
CA LEU A 85 -3.50 1.20 41.92
C LEU A 85 -3.71 -0.20 42.57
N ASP A 86 -2.90 -1.19 42.15
CA ASP A 86 -2.60 -2.51 42.73
C ASP A 86 -3.08 -2.86 44.16
N ALA A 87 -3.56 -4.11 44.36
CA ALA A 87 -2.71 -5.20 44.88
C ALA A 87 -3.44 -6.53 45.25
N GLN A 88 -2.86 -7.64 44.76
CA GLN A 88 -2.67 -8.96 45.39
C GLN A 88 -3.70 -9.59 46.37
N LYS A 89 -4.22 -10.76 45.95
CA LYS A 89 -4.35 -12.05 46.69
C LYS A 89 -4.70 -12.01 48.20
N ALA A 90 -5.90 -12.49 48.52
CA ALA A 90 -6.21 -13.14 49.81
C ALA A 90 -6.41 -14.66 49.62
N GLN A 91 -6.16 -15.45 50.67
CA GLN A 91 -6.03 -16.91 50.64
C GLN A 91 -7.02 -17.59 51.61
N LEU A 92 -7.64 -18.71 51.20
CA LEU A 92 -8.45 -19.58 52.06
C LEU A 92 -8.11 -21.06 51.82
N VAL A 93 -8.05 -21.85 52.89
CA VAL A 93 -7.56 -23.26 52.96
C VAL A 93 -8.24 -23.99 54.14
N ALA A 94 -8.38 -25.33 54.07
CA ALA A 94 -8.88 -26.27 55.10
C ALA A 94 -10.40 -26.20 55.39
N GLU A 95 -11.12 -27.26 55.82
CA GLU A 95 -10.85 -28.69 56.18
C GLU A 95 -12.20 -29.46 55.99
N ASP A 96 -12.38 -30.78 55.85
CA ASP A 96 -11.55 -32.03 55.98
C ASP A 96 -11.96 -32.99 54.80
N SER A 97 -12.13 -34.33 54.74
CA SER A 97 -12.11 -35.52 55.63
C SER A 97 -11.97 -36.85 54.82
N GLU A 98 -12.19 -38.02 55.42
CA GLU A 98 -11.70 -39.35 54.95
C GLU A 98 -12.75 -40.46 54.59
N LEU A 99 -12.32 -41.38 53.68
CA LEU A 99 -12.59 -42.85 53.60
C LEU A 99 -14.06 -43.39 53.47
N ASN A 100 -14.37 -44.57 52.90
CA ASN A 100 -13.70 -45.88 53.08
C ASN A 100 -14.16 -47.01 52.08
N ARG A 101 -13.20 -47.89 51.69
CA ARG A 101 -13.31 -49.35 51.40
C ARG A 101 -14.08 -49.98 50.21
N MET A 102 -13.65 -51.22 49.89
CA MET A 102 -14.00 -52.08 48.74
C MET A 102 -14.94 -53.26 49.09
N SER A 103 -15.68 -53.80 48.09
CA SER A 103 -16.11 -55.21 47.85
C SER A 103 -17.40 -55.23 46.99
N GLU A 104 -17.83 -56.27 46.24
CA GLU A 104 -17.25 -57.57 45.82
C GLU A 104 -18.01 -58.14 44.59
N LYS A 105 -17.39 -59.12 43.89
CA LYS A 105 -17.98 -60.19 43.04
C LYS A 105 -18.58 -59.91 41.65
N GLU A 106 -18.50 -60.96 40.83
CA GLU A 106 -19.03 -61.16 39.49
C GLU A 106 -20.46 -61.74 39.52
N GLU A 107 -21.23 -61.59 38.43
CA GLU A 107 -22.07 -62.67 37.92
C GLU A 107 -22.26 -62.54 36.39
N THR A 108 -22.35 -63.67 35.68
CA THR A 108 -22.45 -63.78 34.21
C THR A 108 -23.72 -64.57 33.81
N VAL A 109 -23.86 -64.95 32.51
CA VAL A 109 -24.96 -65.78 31.92
C VAL A 109 -26.16 -64.88 31.49
N THR A 110 -26.75 -64.97 30.28
CA THR A 110 -27.10 -66.14 29.45
C THR A 110 -27.06 -65.86 27.92
N GLU A 111 -26.95 -66.90 27.09
CA GLU A 111 -27.16 -66.90 25.61
C GLU A 111 -28.57 -67.44 25.20
N SER A 112 -28.88 -67.42 23.89
CA SER A 112 -29.83 -68.29 23.15
C SER A 112 -31.35 -68.00 23.30
N SER A 113 -32.26 -68.25 22.32
CA SER A 113 -32.16 -68.58 20.86
C SER A 113 -33.55 -68.57 20.17
N GLU A 114 -33.59 -68.97 18.87
CA GLU A 114 -34.74 -69.32 17.97
C GLU A 114 -35.31 -68.16 17.09
N GLN A 115 -35.19 -68.17 15.75
CA GLN A 115 -35.83 -68.97 14.65
C GLN A 115 -37.26 -68.48 14.29
N VAL A 116 -37.77 -68.53 13.03
CA VAL A 116 -37.79 -69.57 11.97
C VAL A 116 -37.91 -68.96 10.52
N GLU A 117 -37.30 -69.64 9.53
CA GLU A 117 -37.52 -69.85 8.04
C GLU A 117 -38.64 -69.10 7.25
N SER A 118 -38.73 -69.01 5.90
CA SER A 118 -38.14 -69.64 4.66
C SER A 118 -38.30 -68.65 3.46
N GLU A 119 -37.99 -68.82 2.16
CA GLU A 119 -37.53 -69.88 1.20
C GLU A 119 -36.31 -69.31 0.37
N ILE A 120 -35.36 -70.01 -0.29
CA ILE A 120 -35.28 -71.11 -1.32
C ILE A 120 -35.73 -70.67 -2.74
N THR A 121 -34.83 -70.39 -3.72
CA THR A 121 -34.11 -71.32 -4.64
C THR A 121 -32.96 -70.55 -5.37
N SER A 122 -31.71 -71.03 -5.56
CA SER A 122 -31.17 -72.18 -6.36
C SER A 122 -30.95 -71.82 -7.86
N ASP A 123 -29.94 -72.25 -8.65
CA ASP A 123 -28.78 -73.19 -8.62
C ASP A 123 -27.70 -72.70 -9.64
N GLU A 124 -26.43 -73.12 -9.80
CA GLU A 124 -25.50 -74.08 -9.14
C GLU A 124 -24.02 -73.75 -9.55
N GLN A 125 -23.01 -74.01 -8.67
CA GLN A 125 -21.64 -74.58 -8.90
C GLN A 125 -20.63 -74.04 -9.97
N SER A 126 -19.30 -74.10 -9.81
CA SER A 126 -18.36 -74.53 -8.73
C SER A 126 -16.91 -73.97 -9.03
N ASP A 127 -15.73 -74.40 -8.53
CA ASP A 127 -15.26 -75.59 -7.79
C ASP A 127 -13.83 -75.49 -7.14
N ILE A 128 -13.49 -76.48 -6.29
CA ILE A 128 -12.19 -77.18 -6.01
C ILE A 128 -10.82 -76.44 -6.14
N MET A 129 -9.84 -76.56 -5.21
CA MET A 129 -9.56 -77.60 -4.20
C MET A 129 -8.83 -77.09 -2.92
N LEU A 130 -8.88 -77.87 -1.83
CA LEU A 130 -8.07 -77.73 -0.61
C LEU A 130 -7.71 -79.12 -0.04
N ASP A 131 -6.45 -79.35 0.34
CA ASP A 131 -5.94 -80.54 1.07
C ASP A 131 -4.43 -80.35 1.39
N THR A 132 -3.79 -80.79 2.49
CA THR A 132 -4.23 -81.41 3.77
C THR A 132 -3.13 -81.20 4.85
N LEU A 133 -3.42 -81.61 6.10
CA LEU A 133 -2.53 -82.04 7.21
C LEU A 133 -2.20 -81.09 8.37
N ILE A 134 -2.14 -81.72 9.55
CA ILE A 134 -1.86 -81.21 10.90
C ILE A 134 -0.77 -82.13 11.50
N GLU A 135 0.03 -81.62 12.45
CA GLU A 135 0.35 -82.24 13.77
C GLU A 135 1.79 -82.01 14.28
N GLU A 136 1.88 -81.55 15.53
CA GLU A 136 3.03 -81.49 16.47
C GLU A 136 4.48 -81.23 15.98
N ASN A 137 5.10 -80.12 16.45
CA ASN A 137 5.93 -80.16 17.67
C ASN A 137 6.35 -78.77 18.19
N HIS A 138 6.51 -78.63 19.51
CA HIS A 138 7.03 -77.40 20.14
C HIS A 138 8.57 -77.28 20.04
N LYS A 139 9.06 -76.11 19.61
CA LYS A 139 10.22 -75.43 20.23
C LYS A 139 10.33 -73.97 19.82
N THR A 140 11.00 -73.18 20.66
CA THR A 140 11.26 -71.75 20.48
C THR A 140 12.38 -71.53 19.47
N ASN A 141 12.26 -70.50 18.62
CA ASN A 141 13.13 -69.32 18.61
C ASN A 141 12.76 -68.37 17.45
N ASP A 142 13.06 -67.08 17.65
CA ASP A 142 13.41 -66.06 16.66
C ASP A 142 12.61 -66.02 15.34
N ILE A 143 11.65 -65.10 15.25
CA ILE A 143 11.04 -64.66 13.99
C ILE A 143 11.96 -63.62 13.35
N GLU A 144 12.63 -63.98 12.25
CA GLU A 144 13.27 -63.00 11.37
C GLU A 144 12.19 -62.08 10.78
N GLN A 145 12.40 -60.77 10.85
CA GLN A 145 11.53 -59.83 10.12
C GLN A 145 11.75 -60.00 8.60
N PRO A 146 10.72 -59.78 7.77
CA PRO A 146 10.90 -59.81 6.32
C PRO A 146 11.91 -58.74 5.92
N VAL A 147 13.04 -59.18 5.34
CA VAL A 147 14.04 -58.27 4.79
C VAL A 147 13.45 -57.57 3.58
N ILE A 148 12.95 -56.35 3.80
CA ILE A 148 12.70 -55.41 2.72
C ILE A 148 14.06 -55.07 2.12
N GLU A 149 14.29 -55.43 0.85
CA GLU A 149 15.45 -54.93 0.12
C GLU A 149 15.33 -53.41 0.00
N LYS A 150 16.06 -52.65 0.83
CA LYS A 150 16.37 -51.25 0.57
C LYS A 150 17.19 -51.21 -0.74
N ASN A 151 16.50 -51.11 -1.87
CA ASN A 151 17.12 -50.71 -3.13
C ASN A 151 17.76 -49.35 -2.91
N ASP A 152 19.05 -49.24 -3.22
CA ASP A 152 19.85 -48.07 -2.88
C ASP A 152 19.66 -46.94 -3.91
N ILE A 153 18.49 -46.31 -3.87
CA ILE A 153 18.07 -45.21 -4.76
C ILE A 153 18.90 -43.93 -4.49
N THR A 154 19.58 -43.84 -3.33
CA THR A 154 20.30 -42.64 -2.87
C THR A 154 21.40 -42.14 -3.83
N ASN A 155 21.84 -42.97 -4.76
CA ASN A 155 22.87 -42.64 -5.76
C ASN A 155 22.33 -42.06 -7.09
N GLN A 156 21.01 -41.83 -7.24
CA GLN A 156 20.44 -41.32 -8.52
C GLN A 156 20.27 -39.80 -8.60
N HIS A 157 20.12 -39.11 -7.46
CA HIS A 157 19.79 -37.68 -7.42
C HIS A 157 21.05 -36.81 -7.38
N GLN A 158 21.27 -36.02 -8.43
CA GLN A 158 22.37 -35.06 -8.49
C GLN A 158 21.96 -33.74 -7.81
N TRP A 159 22.82 -33.24 -6.93
CA TRP A 159 22.65 -31.93 -6.29
C TRP A 159 23.29 -30.80 -7.09
N HIS A 160 22.61 -29.65 -7.12
CA HIS A 160 22.94 -28.47 -7.91
C HIS A 160 22.91 -27.22 -7.03
N GLY A 161 23.96 -26.40 -7.08
CA GLY A 161 24.03 -25.10 -6.42
C GLY A 161 23.81 -23.96 -7.41
N THR A 162 22.93 -23.03 -7.08
CA THR A 162 22.60 -21.86 -7.90
C THR A 162 22.23 -20.66 -7.00
N PHE A 163 22.13 -19.49 -7.60
CA PHE A 163 21.25 -18.43 -7.12
C PHE A 163 20.42 -17.93 -8.30
N PHE A 164 19.24 -17.38 -8.02
CA PHE A 164 18.37 -16.77 -9.03
C PHE A 164 17.37 -15.83 -8.36
N GLY A 165 16.72 -15.02 -9.19
CA GLY A 165 15.64 -14.13 -8.78
C GLY A 165 16.16 -12.84 -8.13
N GLU A 166 15.23 -11.98 -7.76
CA GLU A 166 15.53 -10.58 -7.48
C GLU A 166 16.60 -10.31 -6.43
N SER A 167 17.41 -9.29 -6.71
CA SER A 167 18.45 -8.80 -5.81
C SER A 167 19.55 -9.83 -5.51
N THR A 168 19.68 -10.91 -6.30
CA THR A 168 20.77 -11.89 -6.16
C THR A 168 21.92 -11.61 -7.13
N ASN A 169 23.18 -11.88 -6.77
CA ASN A 169 24.32 -11.91 -7.72
C ASN A 169 25.57 -12.61 -7.13
N GLU A 170 26.57 -12.89 -7.96
CA GLU A 170 27.79 -13.64 -7.58
C GLU A 170 28.64 -12.99 -6.46
N SER A 171 28.52 -11.68 -6.19
CA SER A 171 29.34 -11.04 -5.13
C SER A 171 28.79 -11.27 -3.72
N LYS A 172 27.48 -11.56 -3.59
CA LYS A 172 26.75 -11.66 -2.32
C LYS A 172 25.93 -12.94 -2.15
N ASN A 173 25.69 -13.69 -3.22
CA ASN A 173 25.03 -15.00 -3.22
C ASN A 173 26.01 -16.10 -3.66
N SER A 174 26.17 -17.15 -2.85
CA SER A 174 27.01 -18.30 -3.19
C SER A 174 26.66 -19.55 -2.41
N VAL A 175 26.75 -20.72 -3.05
CA VAL A 175 26.71 -22.05 -2.41
C VAL A 175 28.14 -22.58 -2.28
N THR A 176 28.53 -23.00 -1.08
CA THR A 176 29.84 -23.64 -0.83
C THR A 176 29.65 -25.00 -0.19
N ILE A 177 30.21 -26.06 -0.77
CA ILE A 177 30.27 -27.40 -0.17
C ILE A 177 31.57 -27.51 0.62
N ASN A 178 31.46 -27.81 1.91
CA ASN A 178 32.58 -27.87 2.85
C ASN A 178 33.23 -29.27 2.89
N ASN A 179 34.45 -29.34 3.43
CA ASN A 179 35.24 -30.59 3.50
C ASN A 179 34.62 -31.69 4.39
N ASP A 180 33.65 -31.34 5.23
CA ASP A 180 32.88 -32.26 6.09
C ASP A 180 31.53 -32.69 5.47
N GLY A 181 31.19 -32.18 4.28
CA GLY A 181 29.92 -32.44 3.61
C GLY A 181 28.80 -31.46 3.96
N SER A 182 29.02 -30.52 4.88
CA SER A 182 28.07 -29.42 5.13
C SER A 182 28.02 -28.44 3.95
N VAL A 183 26.93 -27.69 3.82
CA VAL A 183 26.73 -26.72 2.73
C VAL A 183 26.44 -25.33 3.29
N THR A 184 27.32 -24.37 3.02
CA THR A 184 27.13 -22.96 3.39
C THR A 184 26.40 -22.23 2.27
N LEU A 185 25.22 -21.69 2.60
CA LEU A 185 24.45 -20.77 1.77
C LEU A 185 24.72 -19.34 2.23
N LYS A 186 25.34 -18.53 1.36
CA LYS A 186 25.57 -17.10 1.59
C LYS A 186 24.50 -16.29 0.86
N ALA A 187 23.89 -15.33 1.54
CA ALA A 187 22.92 -14.38 0.98
C ALA A 187 23.16 -12.93 1.49
N ALA A 188 24.38 -12.63 1.89
CA ALA A 188 24.81 -11.35 2.46
C ALA A 188 26.33 -11.13 2.33
N ASN A 189 26.74 -9.86 2.24
CA ASN A 189 28.09 -9.44 2.66
C ASN A 189 27.96 -8.66 3.97
N PHE A 190 28.88 -8.88 4.91
CA PHE A 190 28.93 -8.20 6.20
C PHE A 190 30.37 -8.13 6.71
N ASP A 191 30.66 -7.15 7.56
CA ASP A 191 31.91 -7.06 8.30
C ASP A 191 31.92 -8.10 9.44
N PRO A 192 32.89 -9.04 9.48
CA PRO A 192 32.89 -10.11 10.49
C PRO A 192 33.26 -9.63 11.90
N GLU A 193 33.90 -8.47 12.06
CA GLU A 193 34.26 -7.90 13.37
C GLU A 193 33.12 -7.03 13.92
N THR A 194 32.53 -6.16 13.08
CA THR A 194 31.48 -5.22 13.52
C THR A 194 30.04 -5.73 13.33
N LYS A 195 29.86 -6.83 12.58
CA LYS A 195 28.56 -7.42 12.15
C LYS A 195 27.67 -6.48 11.31
N ILE A 196 28.20 -5.31 10.91
CA ILE A 196 27.54 -4.36 10.03
C ILE A 196 27.35 -5.00 8.64
N ILE A 197 26.12 -4.99 8.14
CA ILE A 197 25.79 -5.49 6.81
C ILE A 197 26.33 -4.54 5.73
N GLN A 198 26.87 -5.11 4.65
CA GLN A 198 27.39 -4.40 3.49
C GLN A 198 26.46 -4.58 2.29
N ASP A 199 26.08 -5.84 1.99
CA ASP A 199 25.15 -6.17 0.90
C ASP A 199 24.06 -7.13 1.37
N LYS A 200 22.83 -6.93 0.88
CA LYS A 200 21.72 -7.88 0.96
C LYS A 200 21.58 -8.64 -0.37
N GLY A 201 21.65 -9.97 -0.34
CA GLY A 201 21.53 -10.84 -1.51
C GLY A 201 20.22 -11.62 -1.55
N GLY A 202 19.27 -11.21 -2.38
CA GLY A 202 17.96 -11.86 -2.49
C GLY A 202 16.81 -11.16 -1.74
N LYS A 203 15.66 -11.87 -1.69
CA LYS A 203 14.44 -11.56 -0.93
C LYS A 203 13.50 -12.77 -0.93
N PHE A 204 12.80 -13.03 0.17
CA PHE A 204 11.54 -13.79 0.14
C PHE A 204 10.36 -12.84 -0.09
N THR A 205 9.41 -13.20 -0.96
CA THR A 205 8.12 -12.49 -1.12
C THR A 205 6.95 -13.49 -1.03
N SER A 206 5.73 -13.07 -1.38
CA SER A 206 4.58 -13.99 -1.48
C SER A 206 4.67 -14.95 -2.65
N TYR A 207 5.06 -14.49 -3.84
CA TYR A 207 4.89 -15.26 -5.09
C TYR A 207 6.21 -15.62 -5.79
N HIS A 208 7.26 -14.81 -5.62
CA HIS A 208 8.55 -14.96 -6.28
C HIS A 208 9.69 -14.81 -5.25
N ASP A 209 10.78 -15.55 -5.43
CA ASP A 209 11.92 -15.48 -4.50
C ASP A 209 13.21 -15.11 -5.23
N GLY A 210 14.02 -14.28 -4.59
CA GLY A 210 15.44 -14.14 -4.87
C GLY A 210 16.23 -14.93 -3.83
N ILE A 211 16.78 -16.07 -4.21
CA ILE A 211 17.42 -17.03 -3.27
C ILE A 211 18.78 -17.53 -3.75
N THR A 212 19.66 -17.78 -2.77
CA THR A 212 20.73 -18.78 -2.90
C THR A 212 20.12 -20.16 -2.61
N TYR A 213 20.29 -21.13 -3.49
CA TYR A 213 19.57 -22.40 -3.45
C TYR A 213 20.48 -23.60 -3.81
N TYR A 214 20.41 -24.66 -3.02
CA TYR A 214 21.10 -25.93 -3.28
C TYR A 214 20.09 -27.08 -3.24
N TYR A 215 19.89 -27.74 -4.37
CA TYR A 215 18.69 -28.54 -4.64
C TYR A 215 18.97 -29.78 -5.49
N THR A 216 17.98 -30.68 -5.55
CA THR A 216 17.91 -31.77 -6.54
C THR A 216 16.53 -31.79 -7.21
N GLU A 217 16.47 -32.42 -8.39
CA GLU A 217 15.23 -32.80 -9.06
C GLU A 217 14.67 -34.11 -8.47
N ILE A 218 13.34 -34.24 -8.51
CA ILE A 218 12.53 -35.43 -8.13
C ILE A 218 11.49 -35.66 -9.23
N ASP A 219 11.27 -36.92 -9.65
CA ASP A 219 10.18 -37.30 -10.55
C ASP A 219 8.85 -37.28 -9.78
N ALA A 220 8.01 -36.29 -10.07
CA ALA A 220 6.81 -36.04 -9.27
C ALA A 220 5.76 -37.17 -9.34
N LYS A 221 5.83 -38.03 -10.37
CA LYS A 221 4.86 -39.10 -10.65
C LYS A 221 5.30 -40.45 -10.09
N HIS A 222 6.61 -40.69 -10.04
CA HIS A 222 7.18 -41.98 -9.65
C HIS A 222 7.83 -41.96 -8.26
N GLU A 223 8.06 -40.78 -7.68
CA GLU A 223 8.78 -40.61 -6.42
C GLU A 223 7.99 -39.78 -5.40
N ASN A 224 7.87 -40.35 -4.19
CA ASN A 224 7.58 -39.62 -2.96
C ASN A 224 8.89 -39.45 -2.19
N PHE A 225 8.97 -38.51 -1.25
CA PHE A 225 10.22 -38.25 -0.53
C PHE A 225 10.01 -37.77 0.90
N THR A 226 11.06 -37.90 1.71
CA THR A 226 11.26 -37.13 2.95
C THR A 226 12.66 -36.54 2.91
N PHE A 227 12.76 -35.22 3.04
CA PHE A 227 14.02 -34.48 3.07
C PHE A 227 14.15 -33.70 4.39
N SER A 228 15.21 -33.97 5.14
CA SER A 228 15.52 -33.30 6.42
C SER A 228 16.88 -32.62 6.36
N ALA A 229 17.03 -31.47 7.03
CA ALA A 229 18.29 -30.73 7.07
C ALA A 229 18.40 -29.80 8.31
N THR A 230 19.61 -29.66 8.86
CA THR A 230 19.89 -28.85 10.07
C THR A 230 20.65 -27.58 9.72
N PHE A 231 20.00 -26.43 9.84
CA PHE A 231 20.55 -25.11 9.53
C PHE A 231 21.25 -24.50 10.75
N ASN A 232 22.55 -24.22 10.65
CA ASN A 232 23.27 -23.38 11.60
C ASN A 232 23.22 -21.91 11.14
N VAL A 233 22.78 -20.98 11.98
CA VAL A 233 22.69 -19.55 11.60
C VAL A 233 24.03 -18.85 11.85
N ASP A 234 24.84 -18.67 10.80
CA ASP A 234 26.19 -18.11 10.90
C ASP A 234 26.19 -16.57 10.91
N TYR A 235 25.21 -15.98 10.23
CA TYR A 235 24.92 -14.55 10.24
C TYR A 235 23.43 -14.27 10.06
N LEU A 236 22.91 -13.30 10.82
CA LEU A 236 21.58 -12.73 10.62
C LEU A 236 21.64 -11.19 10.69
N ASN A 237 21.08 -10.53 9.67
CA ASN A 237 20.96 -9.06 9.62
C ASN A 237 20.29 -8.50 10.91
N PRO A 238 20.99 -7.67 11.71
CA PRO A 238 20.45 -7.14 12.97
C PRO A 238 19.32 -6.12 12.79
N LYS A 239 19.10 -5.60 11.58
CA LYS A 239 17.96 -4.72 11.21
C LYS A 239 17.14 -5.35 10.09
N ALA A 240 16.41 -6.42 10.42
CA ALA A 240 15.63 -7.20 9.46
C ALA A 240 14.46 -6.38 8.86
N ASP A 241 14.43 -6.22 7.52
CA ASP A 241 13.32 -5.57 6.82
C ASP A 241 12.09 -6.48 6.68
N GLY A 242 12.26 -7.80 6.78
CA GLY A 242 11.20 -8.80 6.74
C GLY A 242 11.14 -9.57 5.42
N GLN A 243 12.20 -9.53 4.62
CA GLN A 243 12.42 -10.39 3.46
C GLN A 243 13.62 -11.35 3.67
N GLU A 244 14.24 -11.33 4.86
CA GLU A 244 15.35 -12.20 5.28
C GLU A 244 14.90 -13.58 5.76
N GLY A 245 15.68 -14.64 5.46
CA GLY A 245 15.34 -16.00 5.90
C GLY A 245 16.23 -17.14 5.39
N PHE A 246 15.86 -18.36 5.78
CA PHE A 246 16.42 -19.63 5.28
C PHE A 246 15.42 -20.79 5.48
N GLY A 247 15.55 -21.89 4.75
CA GLY A 247 14.70 -23.07 4.97
C GLY A 247 14.84 -24.17 3.92
N ILE A 248 14.07 -25.24 4.08
CA ILE A 248 13.84 -26.22 3.01
C ILE A 248 12.70 -25.70 2.14
N ILE A 249 12.90 -25.68 0.82
CA ILE A 249 11.88 -25.26 -0.17
C ILE A 249 11.76 -26.31 -1.26
N VAL A 250 10.51 -26.70 -1.53
CA VAL A 250 10.07 -27.45 -2.72
C VAL A 250 9.43 -26.46 -3.69
N ARG A 251 9.72 -26.55 -4.99
CA ARG A 251 9.15 -25.69 -6.04
C ARG A 251 8.66 -26.51 -7.23
N ASP A 252 7.68 -25.97 -7.97
CA ASP A 252 7.23 -26.52 -9.27
C ASP A 252 7.95 -25.91 -10.49
N GLN A 253 8.92 -25.02 -10.28
CA GLN A 253 9.93 -24.66 -11.28
C GLN A 253 11.20 -24.04 -10.64
N ILE A 254 12.29 -24.04 -11.41
CA ILE A 254 13.60 -23.51 -11.03
C ILE A 254 13.94 -22.26 -11.87
N GLY A 255 14.43 -21.19 -11.21
CA GLY A 255 14.77 -19.95 -11.89
C GLY A 255 16.05 -20.04 -12.74
N TYR A 256 16.19 -19.14 -13.71
CA TYR A 256 17.37 -19.07 -14.57
C TYR A 256 18.64 -18.89 -13.73
N SER A 257 19.58 -19.83 -13.85
CA SER A 257 20.81 -19.81 -13.04
C SER A 257 21.61 -18.52 -13.25
N ASN A 258 22.01 -17.91 -12.13
CA ASN A 258 22.81 -16.70 -12.04
C ASN A 258 22.12 -15.41 -12.53
N THR A 259 20.79 -15.37 -12.74
CA THR A 259 20.07 -14.12 -13.09
C THR A 259 19.52 -13.40 -11.85
N GLY A 260 19.94 -12.15 -11.65
CA GLY A 260 19.66 -11.37 -10.44
C GLY A 260 18.48 -10.40 -10.47
N ASP A 261 18.00 -10.05 -11.66
CA ASP A 261 17.14 -8.86 -11.87
C ASP A 261 15.74 -9.21 -12.42
N GLN A 262 15.34 -10.48 -12.30
CA GLN A 262 14.07 -11.00 -12.81
C GLN A 262 13.16 -11.50 -11.68
N GLN A 263 11.86 -11.26 -11.84
CA GLN A 263 10.83 -11.97 -11.07
C GLN A 263 10.74 -13.41 -11.55
N PHE A 264 10.53 -14.33 -10.62
CA PHE A 264 10.34 -15.74 -10.92
C PHE A 264 9.21 -16.31 -10.03
N PRO A 265 7.93 -16.09 -10.41
CA PRO A 265 6.80 -16.59 -9.64
C PRO A 265 6.71 -18.12 -9.75
N SER A 266 6.42 -18.83 -8.66
CA SER A 266 6.29 -20.31 -8.69
C SER A 266 5.49 -20.84 -7.52
N ASN A 267 4.79 -21.96 -7.71
CA ASN A 267 4.19 -22.67 -6.59
C ASN A 267 5.30 -23.28 -5.72
N SER A 268 5.14 -23.25 -4.39
CA SER A 268 6.16 -23.75 -3.47
C SER A 268 5.61 -24.18 -2.11
N VAL A 269 6.33 -25.10 -1.47
CA VAL A 269 6.09 -25.52 -0.09
C VAL A 269 7.41 -25.40 0.66
N ALA A 270 7.39 -24.74 1.82
CA ALA A 270 8.61 -24.49 2.59
C ALA A 270 8.43 -24.66 4.10
N ALA A 271 9.40 -25.32 4.74
CA ALA A 271 9.65 -25.23 6.17
C ALA A 271 10.79 -24.23 6.36
N ILE A 272 10.49 -23.05 6.92
CA ILE A 272 11.24 -21.82 6.65
C ILE A 272 11.27 -20.87 7.84
N ALA A 273 12.46 -20.29 8.10
CA ALA A 273 12.63 -19.07 8.86
C ALA A 273 12.34 -17.86 7.94
N THR A 274 11.26 -17.11 8.18
CA THR A 274 10.88 -15.93 7.39
C THR A 274 10.05 -14.93 8.22
N LYS A 275 9.57 -13.83 7.65
CA LYS A 275 8.62 -12.93 8.33
C LYS A 275 7.29 -13.65 8.57
N VAL A 276 6.89 -13.78 9.84
CA VAL A 276 5.63 -14.41 10.26
C VAL A 276 4.99 -13.63 11.41
N LYS A 277 3.67 -13.71 11.56
CA LYS A 277 2.95 -13.22 12.75
C LYS A 277 2.76 -14.38 13.73
N VAL A 278 2.90 -14.10 15.02
CA VAL A 278 2.49 -14.98 16.12
C VAL A 278 1.64 -14.20 17.10
N ALA A 279 0.63 -14.79 17.73
CA ALA A 279 -0.03 -14.22 18.89
C ALA A 279 0.77 -14.46 20.18
N ASP A 280 0.18 -14.05 21.30
CA ASP A 280 0.50 -14.55 22.63
C ASP A 280 -0.77 -15.16 23.26
N GLU A 281 -0.67 -15.67 24.49
CA GLU A 281 -1.79 -16.25 25.25
C GLU A 281 -2.99 -15.31 25.48
N ASN A 282 -2.84 -14.01 25.15
CA ASN A 282 -3.88 -12.98 25.24
C ASN A 282 -4.37 -12.53 23.86
N GLY A 283 -3.99 -13.22 22.78
CA GLY A 283 -4.35 -12.91 21.39
C GLY A 283 -3.57 -11.76 20.75
N LYS A 284 -2.50 -11.25 21.39
CA LYS A 284 -1.79 -10.06 20.92
C LYS A 284 -0.75 -10.40 19.84
N SER A 285 -1.11 -10.16 18.57
CA SER A 285 -0.20 -10.40 17.44
C SER A 285 1.10 -9.58 17.49
N THR A 286 2.23 -10.28 17.38
CA THR A 286 3.59 -9.75 17.18
C THR A 286 4.15 -10.26 15.85
N THR A 287 4.96 -9.47 15.15
CA THR A 287 5.62 -9.91 13.90
C THR A 287 7.07 -10.30 14.18
N LEU A 288 7.43 -11.55 13.89
CA LEU A 288 8.79 -12.07 13.93
C LEU A 288 9.49 -11.78 12.59
N LYS A 289 10.79 -11.44 12.65
CA LYS A 289 11.65 -11.18 11.49
C LYS A 289 13.08 -11.71 11.75
N PRO A 290 13.41 -12.94 11.35
CA PRO A 290 12.52 -14.02 10.96
C PRO A 290 11.96 -14.79 12.19
N GLY A 291 10.88 -15.52 11.96
CA GLY A 291 10.37 -16.58 12.82
C GLY A 291 10.17 -17.88 12.04
N LEU A 292 10.04 -19.00 12.75
CA LEU A 292 9.90 -20.33 12.20
C LEU A 292 8.45 -20.58 11.74
N ALA A 293 8.28 -20.91 10.47
CA ALA A 293 6.99 -21.03 9.82
C ALA A 293 6.96 -22.11 8.72
N THR A 294 5.76 -22.52 8.38
CA THR A 294 5.41 -23.10 7.09
C THR A 294 5.07 -21.97 6.12
N ARG A 295 5.50 -22.05 4.86
CA ARG A 295 4.98 -21.20 3.77
C ARG A 295 4.45 -22.07 2.64
N PHE A 296 3.21 -21.82 2.21
CA PHE A 296 2.60 -22.42 1.03
C PHE A 296 2.35 -21.33 -0.02
N VAL A 297 2.74 -21.59 -1.26
CA VAL A 297 2.47 -20.74 -2.42
C VAL A 297 1.80 -21.60 -3.49
N THR A 298 0.57 -21.26 -3.88
CA THR A 298 -0.24 -22.06 -4.80
C THR A 298 -1.05 -21.19 -5.78
N GLY A 299 -1.74 -21.81 -6.74
CA GLY A 299 -2.66 -21.13 -7.66
C GLY A 299 -2.01 -20.45 -8.87
N LEU A 300 -0.69 -20.53 -9.02
CA LEU A 300 0.02 -20.00 -10.18
C LEU A 300 0.06 -21.05 -11.30
N THR A 301 -0.10 -20.61 -12.56
CA THR A 301 0.02 -21.43 -13.77
C THR A 301 0.82 -20.66 -14.82
N GLU A 302 1.25 -21.32 -15.91
CA GLU A 302 1.86 -20.66 -17.06
C GLU A 302 0.97 -19.49 -17.57
N GLU A 303 -0.32 -19.74 -17.75
CA GLU A 303 -1.32 -18.75 -18.23
C GLU A 303 -1.45 -17.55 -17.27
N ILE A 304 -1.50 -17.79 -15.95
CA ILE A 304 -1.59 -16.74 -14.93
C ILE A 304 -0.31 -15.90 -14.85
N ILE A 305 0.86 -16.51 -15.10
CA ILE A 305 2.15 -15.80 -15.12
C ILE A 305 2.32 -15.01 -16.43
N GLU A 306 1.87 -15.53 -17.57
CA GLU A 306 1.83 -14.80 -18.86
C GLU A 306 0.86 -13.61 -18.84
N GLU A 307 -0.27 -13.69 -18.12
CA GLU A 307 -1.17 -12.56 -17.86
C GLU A 307 -0.59 -11.50 -16.91
N GLY A 308 0.45 -11.85 -16.15
CA GLY A 308 1.24 -10.92 -15.35
C GLY A 308 0.62 -10.49 -14.02
N ALA A 309 1.04 -9.31 -13.53
CA ALA A 309 0.91 -8.92 -12.13
C ALA A 309 -0.51 -8.99 -11.55
N THR A 310 -1.53 -8.58 -12.30
CA THR A 310 -2.93 -8.60 -11.84
C THR A 310 -3.50 -10.01 -11.73
N SER A 311 -3.18 -10.91 -12.66
CA SER A 311 -3.61 -12.31 -12.55
C SER A 311 -2.85 -13.04 -11.46
N ILE A 312 -1.56 -12.75 -11.28
CA ILE A 312 -0.77 -13.26 -10.15
C ILE A 312 -1.36 -12.81 -8.81
N SER A 313 -1.65 -11.52 -8.61
CA SER A 313 -2.21 -11.05 -7.33
C SER A 313 -3.66 -11.51 -7.09
N ALA A 314 -4.45 -11.70 -8.15
CA ALA A 314 -5.86 -12.12 -8.05
C ALA A 314 -6.10 -13.65 -8.09
N LYS A 315 -5.06 -14.48 -8.23
CA LYS A 315 -5.16 -15.95 -8.33
C LYS A 315 -4.10 -16.71 -7.53
N GLY A 316 -2.90 -16.15 -7.38
CA GLY A 316 -1.90 -16.68 -6.48
C GLY A 316 -2.39 -16.65 -5.03
N LYS A 317 -2.08 -17.69 -4.28
CA LYS A 317 -2.23 -17.76 -2.82
C LYS A 317 -0.85 -17.87 -2.19
N SER A 318 -0.65 -17.16 -1.09
CA SER A 318 0.61 -17.16 -0.32
C SER A 318 0.29 -17.13 1.17
N GLU A 319 0.33 -18.28 1.81
CA GLU A 319 0.03 -18.45 3.24
C GLU A 319 1.33 -18.68 4.01
N THR A 320 1.49 -18.05 5.17
CA THR A 320 2.65 -18.23 6.06
C THR A 320 2.14 -18.48 7.47
N ILE A 321 2.23 -19.74 7.89
CA ILE A 321 1.64 -20.28 9.13
C ILE A 321 2.80 -20.50 10.11
N PRO A 322 2.83 -19.88 11.31
CA PRO A 322 3.88 -20.18 12.28
C PRO A 322 3.80 -21.65 12.71
N PHE A 323 4.94 -22.30 12.98
CA PHE A 323 4.90 -23.68 13.48
C PHE A 323 4.26 -23.77 14.88
N LYS A 324 4.32 -22.68 15.64
CA LYS A 324 3.67 -22.51 16.94
C LYS A 324 3.31 -21.05 17.14
N ASP A 325 2.12 -20.77 17.65
CA ASP A 325 1.62 -19.39 17.78
C ASP A 325 2.15 -18.71 19.08
N ASP A 326 3.48 -18.64 19.21
CA ASP A 326 4.16 -17.98 20.31
C ASP A 326 5.55 -17.42 19.94
N MET A 327 6.14 -16.64 20.85
CA MET A 327 7.43 -15.97 20.66
C MET A 327 8.65 -16.92 20.64
N THR A 328 8.53 -18.21 20.98
CA THR A 328 9.64 -19.18 20.92
C THR A 328 10.04 -19.51 19.48
N MET A 329 9.15 -19.26 18.51
CA MET A 329 9.46 -19.38 17.08
C MET A 329 10.45 -18.32 16.57
N LYS A 330 10.96 -17.41 17.40
CA LYS A 330 11.93 -16.40 16.98
C LYS A 330 13.29 -17.01 16.64
N VAL A 331 13.88 -16.57 15.53
CA VAL A 331 15.21 -17.00 15.07
C VAL A 331 16.32 -16.15 15.70
N GLU A 332 17.43 -16.79 16.10
CA GLU A 332 18.63 -16.15 16.65
C GLU A 332 19.91 -16.60 15.91
N GLU A 333 20.92 -15.72 15.82
CA GLU A 333 22.25 -16.07 15.30
C GLU A 333 22.97 -17.06 16.25
N GLY A 334 23.74 -17.99 15.69
CA GLY A 334 24.49 -19.01 16.43
C GLY A 334 23.64 -20.20 16.91
N LYS A 335 22.36 -20.27 16.54
CA LYS A 335 21.47 -21.41 16.82
C LYS A 335 21.45 -22.41 15.67
N LYS A 336 20.87 -23.58 15.96
CA LYS A 336 20.53 -24.61 14.99
C LYS A 336 19.02 -24.83 14.93
N TYR A 337 18.50 -25.05 13.73
CA TYR A 337 17.10 -25.37 13.46
C TYR A 337 17.03 -26.52 12.46
N THR A 338 16.31 -27.59 12.78
CA THR A 338 16.16 -28.76 11.91
C THR A 338 14.77 -28.77 11.29
N PHE A 339 14.71 -28.65 9.97
CA PHE A 339 13.46 -28.71 9.21
C PHE A 339 13.37 -30.06 8.50
N THR A 340 12.14 -30.54 8.30
CA THR A 340 11.85 -31.67 7.42
C THR A 340 10.69 -31.33 6.49
N VAL A 341 10.79 -31.69 5.22
CA VAL A 341 9.69 -31.59 4.25
C VAL A 341 9.49 -32.93 3.57
N LYS A 342 8.23 -33.36 3.42
CA LYS A 342 7.84 -34.64 2.82
C LYS A 342 6.93 -34.39 1.61
N LYS A 343 6.98 -35.29 0.62
CA LYS A 343 5.89 -35.52 -0.34
C LYS A 343 5.37 -36.93 -0.12
N THR A 344 4.08 -37.05 0.15
CA THR A 344 3.34 -38.31 0.29
C THR A 344 2.27 -38.40 -0.80
N ASN A 345 1.46 -39.45 -0.80
CA ASN A 345 0.28 -39.53 -1.67
C ASN A 345 -0.81 -38.51 -1.27
N THR A 346 -0.90 -38.16 0.02
CA THR A 346 -1.83 -37.15 0.57
C THR A 346 -1.46 -35.74 0.11
N GLY A 347 -0.17 -35.39 0.09
CA GLY A 347 0.29 -34.04 -0.28
C GLY A 347 1.71 -33.73 0.17
N TYR A 348 1.98 -32.47 0.44
CA TYR A 348 3.26 -31.99 0.95
C TYR A 348 3.17 -31.65 2.43
N HIS A 349 4.13 -32.13 3.21
CA HIS A 349 4.16 -31.96 4.66
C HIS A 349 5.37 -31.11 5.04
N THR A 350 5.19 -30.10 5.88
CA THR A 350 6.27 -29.30 6.48
C THR A 350 6.32 -29.57 7.97
N VAL A 351 7.51 -29.91 8.48
CA VAL A 351 7.70 -30.35 9.87
C VAL A 351 8.86 -29.63 10.53
N TYR A 352 8.65 -29.22 11.78
CA TYR A 352 9.65 -28.73 12.70
C TYR A 352 9.54 -29.53 14.02
N GLU A 353 10.66 -30.00 14.56
CA GLU A 353 10.71 -30.74 15.83
C GLU A 353 11.40 -29.87 16.89
N VAL A 354 10.74 -29.68 18.05
CA VAL A 354 11.25 -28.86 19.16
C VAL A 354 10.87 -29.50 20.50
N ASP A 355 11.86 -29.70 21.38
CA ASP A 355 11.70 -30.32 22.71
C ASP A 355 10.94 -31.69 22.73
N GLY A 356 10.88 -32.39 21.59
CA GLY A 356 10.13 -33.64 21.40
C GLY A 356 8.67 -33.46 20.95
N GLU A 357 8.22 -32.22 20.75
CA GLU A 357 6.97 -31.88 20.06
C GLU A 357 7.22 -31.85 18.54
N ILE A 358 6.36 -32.51 17.78
CA ILE A 358 6.39 -32.53 16.31
C ILE A 358 5.31 -31.57 15.81
N LEU A 359 5.72 -30.48 15.17
CA LEU A 359 4.84 -29.45 14.63
C LEU A 359 4.77 -29.65 13.12
N GLU A 360 3.63 -30.11 12.60
CA GLU A 360 3.42 -30.51 11.22
C GLU A 360 2.24 -29.78 10.57
N ASN A 361 2.47 -29.17 9.40
CA ASN A 361 1.43 -28.59 8.53
C ASN A 361 1.41 -29.33 7.19
N ILE A 362 0.25 -29.44 6.55
CA ILE A 362 0.05 -30.24 5.34
C ILE A 362 -0.65 -29.41 4.25
N LEU A 363 -0.03 -29.33 3.07
CA LEU A 363 -0.67 -28.92 1.83
C LEU A 363 -1.14 -30.18 1.08
N TYR A 364 -2.41 -30.55 1.26
CA TYR A 364 -3.02 -31.71 0.59
C TYR A 364 -3.07 -31.50 -0.93
N GLY A 365 -3.04 -32.58 -1.71
CA GLY A 365 -3.03 -32.53 -3.17
C GLY A 365 -1.62 -32.31 -3.75
N THR A 366 -1.01 -33.39 -4.24
CA THR A 366 0.34 -33.36 -4.84
C THR A 366 0.40 -32.56 -6.15
N ASP A 367 -0.74 -32.33 -6.80
CA ASP A 367 -0.88 -31.54 -8.03
C ASP A 367 -0.84 -30.02 -7.80
N LYS A 368 -0.99 -29.54 -6.56
CA LYS A 368 -0.85 -28.10 -6.23
C LYS A 368 0.56 -27.56 -6.54
N LEU A 369 1.57 -28.44 -6.68
CA LEU A 369 2.93 -28.15 -7.15
C LEU A 369 3.26 -28.84 -8.50
N LEU A 370 2.26 -29.05 -9.36
CA LEU A 370 2.43 -29.59 -10.73
C LEU A 370 1.67 -28.76 -11.79
N GLN A 371 1.62 -27.45 -11.58
CA GLN A 371 0.90 -26.54 -12.47
C GLN A 371 1.78 -26.07 -13.63
N ILE A 372 3.06 -25.82 -13.34
CA ILE A 372 4.08 -25.31 -14.28
C ILE A 372 4.92 -26.48 -14.82
N ASP A 373 5.99 -26.92 -14.13
CA ASP A 373 6.58 -28.24 -14.43
C ASP A 373 5.60 -29.33 -13.98
N ARG A 374 5.34 -30.31 -14.86
CA ARG A 374 4.36 -31.38 -14.63
C ARG A 374 4.99 -32.76 -14.55
N ASP A 375 6.31 -32.84 -14.69
CA ASP A 375 7.10 -34.07 -14.62
C ASP A 375 8.05 -34.03 -13.42
N LYS A 376 8.52 -32.85 -13.01
CA LYS A 376 9.47 -32.68 -11.90
C LYS A 376 8.98 -31.73 -10.82
N ILE A 377 9.54 -31.92 -9.63
CA ILE A 377 9.63 -30.89 -8.59
C ILE A 377 11.09 -30.73 -8.13
N TYR A 378 11.39 -29.56 -7.60
CA TYR A 378 12.74 -29.15 -7.22
C TYR A 378 12.77 -29.00 -5.70
N VAL A 379 13.54 -29.84 -4.99
CA VAL A 379 13.64 -29.83 -3.52
C VAL A 379 15.05 -29.46 -3.08
N GLY A 380 15.17 -28.55 -2.12
CA GLY A 380 16.48 -28.07 -1.70
C GLY A 380 16.45 -27.14 -0.49
N ILE A 381 17.65 -26.71 -0.10
CA ILE A 381 17.90 -25.74 0.98
C ILE A 381 18.11 -24.35 0.39
N ALA A 382 17.49 -23.34 0.99
CA ALA A 382 17.47 -21.96 0.53
C ALA A 382 17.93 -20.98 1.62
N ALA A 383 18.53 -19.87 1.20
CA ALA A 383 18.74 -18.68 2.02
C ALA A 383 18.48 -17.41 1.18
N ALA A 384 17.86 -16.41 1.79
CA ALA A 384 17.65 -15.10 1.17
C ALA A 384 18.03 -13.98 2.15
N ARG A 385 18.64 -12.93 1.57
CA ARG A 385 18.75 -11.57 2.09
C ARG A 385 19.32 -11.46 3.50
N GLY A 386 20.55 -10.96 3.64
CA GLY A 386 21.07 -10.63 4.97
C GLY A 386 21.32 -11.84 5.89
N VAL A 387 21.33 -13.06 5.32
CA VAL A 387 21.53 -14.32 6.02
C VAL A 387 22.78 -15.02 5.50
N VAL A 388 23.51 -15.69 6.39
CA VAL A 388 24.44 -16.78 6.02
C VAL A 388 24.15 -17.97 6.94
N THR A 389 24.06 -19.16 6.35
CA THR A 389 23.78 -20.39 7.10
C THR A 389 24.59 -21.57 6.56
N THR A 390 25.10 -22.40 7.47
CA THR A 390 25.81 -23.64 7.16
C THR A 390 24.93 -24.82 7.56
N VAL A 391 24.58 -25.64 6.58
CA VAL A 391 23.59 -26.70 6.72
C VAL A 391 24.28 -28.05 6.83
N SER A 392 23.98 -28.78 7.90
CA SER A 392 24.45 -30.14 8.18
C SER A 392 23.29 -31.15 8.11
N ASP A 393 23.61 -32.43 8.21
CA ASP A 393 22.63 -33.51 8.44
C ASP A 393 21.54 -33.60 7.36
N MET A 394 21.90 -33.29 6.11
CA MET A 394 21.01 -33.39 4.94
C MET A 394 20.72 -34.84 4.61
N ILE A 395 19.47 -35.28 4.81
CA ILE A 395 19.01 -36.66 4.59
C ILE A 395 17.81 -36.64 3.65
N LEU A 396 17.96 -37.22 2.47
CA LEU A 396 16.89 -37.43 1.49
C LEU A 396 16.59 -38.93 1.38
N GLU A 397 15.39 -39.35 1.78
CA GLU A 397 14.84 -40.69 1.51
C GLU A 397 13.76 -40.61 0.44
N ILE A 398 13.77 -41.57 -0.51
CA ILE A 398 12.83 -41.68 -1.64
C ILE A 398 11.98 -42.93 -1.46
N THR A 399 10.68 -42.81 -1.69
CA THR A 399 9.69 -43.90 -1.63
C THR A 399 8.86 -43.97 -2.92
N ASN A 400 8.18 -45.09 -3.14
CA ASN A 400 7.39 -45.31 -4.35
C ASN A 400 5.90 -45.08 -4.04
N PRO A 401 5.21 -44.11 -4.69
CA PRO A 401 3.79 -43.83 -4.50
C PRO A 401 2.87 -45.05 -4.55
N ASN A 402 3.24 -46.10 -5.30
CA ASN A 402 2.45 -47.33 -5.47
C ASN A 402 2.57 -48.31 -4.29
N THR A 403 3.51 -48.08 -3.36
CA THR A 403 3.71 -48.90 -2.14
C THR A 403 3.49 -48.13 -0.84
N ASP A 404 3.40 -46.81 -0.93
CA ASP A 404 3.12 -45.92 0.20
C ASP A 404 1.64 -46.00 0.61
N ALA A 405 1.29 -45.40 1.74
CA ALA A 405 -0.11 -45.27 2.16
C ALA A 405 -0.94 -44.55 1.08
N PRO A 406 -2.22 -44.92 0.87
CA PRO A 406 -3.09 -44.19 -0.06
C PRO A 406 -3.26 -42.73 0.39
N ALA A 407 -3.61 -41.85 -0.55
CA ALA A 407 -3.92 -40.46 -0.22
C ALA A 407 -5.10 -40.39 0.78
N GLU A 408 -4.92 -39.61 1.84
CA GLU A 408 -5.99 -39.22 2.74
C GLU A 408 -6.76 -38.03 2.12
N GLU A 409 -8.06 -37.93 2.39
CA GLU A 409 -8.89 -36.82 1.88
C GLU A 409 -8.52 -35.52 2.63
N GLU A 410 -8.48 -34.39 1.91
CA GLU A 410 -8.25 -33.07 2.50
C GLU A 410 -9.38 -32.80 3.53
N PRO A 411 -9.06 -32.59 4.83
CA PRO A 411 -10.07 -32.40 5.85
C PRO A 411 -10.85 -31.14 5.55
N LEU A 412 -12.16 -31.20 5.69
CA LEU A 412 -13.04 -30.09 5.32
C LEU A 412 -12.79 -28.90 6.26
N GLU A 413 -12.12 -27.88 5.73
CA GLU A 413 -11.82 -26.64 6.43
C GLU A 413 -13.13 -25.88 6.72
N LEU A 414 -13.46 -25.76 8.00
CA LEU A 414 -14.65 -25.05 8.46
C LEU A 414 -14.31 -23.57 8.68
N ILE A 415 -15.04 -22.69 8.02
CA ILE A 415 -14.88 -21.24 8.16
C ILE A 415 -15.60 -20.79 9.44
N GLU A 416 -14.93 -19.99 10.28
CA GLU A 416 -15.63 -19.26 11.34
C GLU A 416 -16.39 -18.09 10.71
N PRO A 417 -17.74 -18.12 10.70
CA PRO A 417 -18.50 -17.08 10.03
C PRO A 417 -18.44 -15.79 10.85
N SER A 418 -18.18 -14.68 10.18
CA SER A 418 -18.23 -13.36 10.77
C SER A 418 -19.20 -12.47 10.01
N PHE A 419 -19.94 -11.64 10.72
CA PHE A 419 -20.91 -10.70 10.18
C PHE A 419 -20.97 -9.47 11.08
N LYS A 420 -20.90 -8.28 10.47
CA LYS A 420 -20.98 -7.02 11.20
C LYS A 420 -21.59 -5.89 10.38
N PHE A 421 -22.22 -4.95 11.07
CA PHE A 421 -22.24 -3.56 10.62
C PHE A 421 -20.81 -2.99 10.62
N ASN A 422 -20.46 -2.23 9.59
CA ASN A 422 -19.15 -1.56 9.46
C ASN A 422 -19.30 -0.02 9.46
N ASN A 423 -20.34 0.45 10.13
CA ASN A 423 -20.79 1.84 10.15
C ASN A 423 -19.85 2.79 10.90
N TYR A 424 -19.80 4.03 10.43
CA TYR A 424 -19.38 5.16 11.25
C TYR A 424 -20.56 5.68 12.08
N ASN A 425 -20.47 5.59 13.41
CA ASN A 425 -21.62 5.65 14.32
C ASN A 425 -22.17 7.06 14.64
N LYS A 426 -21.74 8.08 13.91
CA LYS A 426 -22.21 9.47 14.04
C LYS A 426 -22.47 10.06 12.66
N THR A 427 -23.39 11.02 12.56
CA THR A 427 -23.73 11.65 11.27
C THR A 427 -24.52 12.94 11.46
N GLY A 428 -24.28 13.93 10.60
CA GLY A 428 -25.20 15.05 10.36
C GLY A 428 -26.24 14.78 9.28
N ASN A 429 -26.09 13.68 8.53
CA ASN A 429 -26.96 13.31 7.43
C ASN A 429 -28.19 12.56 7.95
N GLN A 430 -29.38 13.08 7.65
CA GLN A 430 -30.63 12.37 7.93
C GLN A 430 -30.76 11.08 7.11
N ARG A 431 -30.34 11.08 5.83
CA ARG A 431 -30.19 9.84 5.07
C ARG A 431 -28.82 9.25 5.28
N TYR A 432 -28.81 8.00 5.72
CA TYR A 432 -27.61 7.26 6.06
C TYR A 432 -27.59 5.91 5.36
N ASN A 433 -26.41 5.45 4.96
CA ASN A 433 -26.22 4.14 4.34
C ASN A 433 -25.59 3.19 5.35
N LEU A 434 -26.37 2.25 5.87
CA LEU A 434 -25.89 1.18 6.74
C LEU A 434 -24.99 0.24 5.92
N GLU A 435 -23.71 0.17 6.24
CA GLU A 435 -22.72 -0.74 5.64
C GLU A 435 -22.71 -2.09 6.40
N LEU A 436 -22.87 -3.19 5.68
CA LEU A 436 -22.82 -4.55 6.22
C LEU A 436 -21.77 -5.39 5.49
N VAL A 437 -20.98 -6.15 6.25
CA VAL A 437 -19.87 -6.99 5.75
C VAL A 437 -19.91 -8.37 6.44
N THR A 438 -19.56 -9.42 5.70
CA THR A 438 -19.40 -10.80 6.17
C THR A 438 -18.32 -11.51 5.36
N ASN A 439 -17.64 -12.51 5.93
CA ASN A 439 -16.67 -13.36 5.23
C ASN A 439 -17.31 -14.56 4.49
N VAL A 440 -18.64 -14.73 4.53
CA VAL A 440 -19.34 -15.87 3.91
C VAL A 440 -20.62 -15.41 3.18
N PRO A 441 -21.00 -16.04 2.04
CA PRO A 441 -22.19 -15.63 1.30
C PRO A 441 -23.47 -16.02 2.05
N GLY A 442 -24.45 -15.13 2.13
CA GLY A 442 -25.67 -15.35 2.91
C GLY A 442 -26.73 -14.28 2.71
N LYS A 443 -27.69 -14.21 3.64
CA LYS A 443 -28.75 -13.20 3.65
C LYS A 443 -28.82 -12.51 5.00
N ALA A 444 -29.05 -11.20 5.00
CA ALA A 444 -29.32 -10.45 6.21
C ALA A 444 -30.71 -9.81 6.16
N THR A 445 -31.47 -9.97 7.24
CA THR A 445 -32.70 -9.21 7.52
C THR A 445 -32.37 -8.13 8.55
N ILE A 446 -32.70 -6.88 8.24
CA ILE A 446 -32.39 -5.70 9.05
C ILE A 446 -33.67 -5.20 9.72
N TYR A 447 -33.57 -4.87 11.01
CA TYR A 447 -34.66 -4.46 11.88
C TYR A 447 -34.38 -3.09 12.52
N ASP A 448 -35.45 -2.34 12.79
CA ASP A 448 -35.41 -1.15 13.64
C ASP A 448 -35.52 -1.49 15.14
N SER A 449 -35.47 -0.46 15.99
CA SER A 449 -35.67 -0.57 17.44
C SER A 449 -37.05 -1.09 17.87
N GLU A 450 -38.06 -1.03 17.00
CA GLU A 450 -39.40 -1.59 17.24
C GLU A 450 -39.54 -3.05 16.73
N GLN A 451 -38.48 -3.61 16.14
CA GLN A 451 -38.43 -4.93 15.49
C GLN A 451 -39.23 -5.03 14.18
N ASN A 452 -39.52 -3.90 13.52
CA ASN A 452 -40.03 -3.91 12.14
C ASN A 452 -38.89 -4.26 11.17
N VAL A 453 -39.19 -5.04 10.12
CA VAL A 453 -38.21 -5.33 9.05
C VAL A 453 -38.08 -4.11 8.13
N ILE A 454 -36.86 -3.57 8.04
CA ILE A 454 -36.49 -2.47 7.14
C ILE A 454 -36.17 -3.02 5.75
N SER A 455 -35.35 -4.06 5.68
CA SER A 455 -34.85 -4.62 4.42
C SER A 455 -34.37 -6.07 4.56
N GLU A 456 -34.43 -6.81 3.47
CA GLU A 456 -33.77 -8.12 3.31
C GLU A 456 -32.76 -8.03 2.17
N ILE A 457 -31.50 -8.36 2.43
CA ILE A 457 -30.40 -8.28 1.48
C ILE A 457 -29.67 -9.61 1.33
N THR A 458 -29.07 -9.84 0.17
CA THR A 458 -28.10 -10.93 -0.05
C THR A 458 -26.70 -10.34 0.02
N LEU A 459 -25.84 -10.96 0.83
CA LEU A 459 -24.44 -10.59 1.02
C LEU A 459 -23.53 -11.57 0.27
N GLU A 460 -22.43 -11.05 -0.24
CA GLU A 460 -21.32 -11.80 -0.83
C GLU A 460 -20.14 -11.73 0.15
N ALA A 461 -19.28 -12.75 0.17
CA ALA A 461 -18.11 -12.75 1.05
C ALA A 461 -17.19 -11.56 0.75
N ASP A 462 -16.74 -10.90 1.83
CA ASP A 462 -15.79 -9.78 1.88
C ASP A 462 -16.16 -8.54 1.03
N TYR A 463 -17.41 -8.47 0.54
CA TYR A 463 -17.91 -7.36 -0.28
C TYR A 463 -19.01 -6.57 0.46
N PRO A 464 -18.81 -5.27 0.77
CA PRO A 464 -19.79 -4.47 1.51
C PRO A 464 -21.09 -4.27 0.73
N LYS A 465 -22.23 -4.39 1.41
CA LYS A 465 -23.53 -3.91 0.90
C LYS A 465 -24.02 -2.74 1.75
N PHE A 466 -24.70 -1.80 1.11
CA PHE A 466 -25.24 -0.59 1.71
C PHE A 466 -26.77 -0.61 1.67
N VAL A 467 -27.41 -0.16 2.77
CA VAL A 467 -28.87 0.01 2.87
C VAL A 467 -29.19 1.42 3.33
N GLU A 468 -29.89 2.20 2.51
CA GLU A 468 -30.30 3.57 2.85
C GLU A 468 -31.46 3.55 3.87
N VAL A 469 -31.34 4.38 4.91
CA VAL A 469 -32.34 4.62 5.95
C VAL A 469 -32.48 6.12 6.20
N ASP A 470 -33.69 6.59 6.53
CA ASP A 470 -33.91 7.93 7.10
C ASP A 470 -33.81 7.83 8.64
N LEU A 471 -32.98 8.68 9.25
CA LEU A 471 -32.73 8.76 10.69
C LEU A 471 -33.64 9.80 11.36
N LEU A 472 -33.91 9.58 12.64
CA LEU A 472 -34.45 10.58 13.58
C LEU A 472 -33.30 11.36 14.23
N GLU A 473 -33.57 12.55 14.79
CA GLU A 473 -32.58 13.27 15.62
C GLU A 473 -32.32 12.48 16.92
N GLY A 474 -31.05 12.29 17.29
CA GLY A 474 -30.60 11.47 18.41
C GLY A 474 -30.19 10.05 18.02
N ASP A 475 -30.43 9.10 18.92
CA ASP A 475 -29.96 7.72 18.81
C ASP A 475 -30.90 6.85 17.95
N ASN A 476 -30.35 6.23 16.90
CA ASN A 476 -31.06 5.32 16.00
C ASN A 476 -30.44 3.91 16.09
N GLN A 477 -31.16 2.94 16.66
CA GLN A 477 -30.68 1.57 16.82
C GLN A 477 -31.17 0.65 15.69
N TYR A 478 -30.26 -0.14 15.14
CA TYR A 478 -30.55 -1.18 14.16
C TYR A 478 -29.93 -2.51 14.56
N THR A 479 -30.68 -3.59 14.36
CA THR A 479 -30.22 -4.97 14.55
C THR A 479 -30.33 -5.69 13.21
N ALA A 480 -29.33 -6.48 12.84
CA ALA A 480 -29.37 -7.31 11.65
C ALA A 480 -29.14 -8.78 12.04
N LYS A 481 -29.96 -9.68 11.49
CA LYS A 481 -29.82 -11.13 11.61
C LYS A 481 -29.34 -11.69 10.29
N PHE A 482 -28.26 -12.47 10.30
CA PHE A 482 -27.62 -13.04 9.13
C PHE A 482 -27.70 -14.57 9.12
N GLU A 483 -28.09 -15.14 7.97
CA GLU A 483 -28.16 -16.57 7.71
C GLU A 483 -27.25 -16.91 6.52
N ALA A 484 -26.22 -17.71 6.76
CA ALA A 484 -25.26 -18.13 5.73
C ALA A 484 -25.87 -19.15 4.75
N SER A 485 -25.37 -19.18 3.51
CA SER A 485 -25.94 -20.02 2.44
C SER A 485 -25.55 -21.50 2.53
N ASN A 486 -24.36 -21.79 3.06
CA ASN A 486 -23.70 -23.09 3.04
C ASN A 486 -23.31 -23.49 4.49
N PRO A 487 -24.26 -23.75 5.40
CA PRO A 487 -23.99 -24.00 6.82
C PRO A 487 -23.09 -25.22 7.08
N GLU A 488 -23.01 -26.15 6.13
CA GLU A 488 -22.14 -27.34 6.19
C GLU A 488 -20.64 -27.05 6.05
N LEU A 489 -20.26 -25.80 5.74
CA LEU A 489 -18.86 -25.35 5.60
C LEU A 489 -18.39 -24.47 6.76
N LEU A 490 -19.15 -24.40 7.86
CA LEU A 490 -18.92 -23.45 8.95
C LEU A 490 -18.61 -24.12 10.29
N THR A 491 -17.85 -23.44 11.15
CA THR A 491 -17.59 -23.92 12.53
C THR A 491 -18.84 -23.84 13.42
N ASP A 492 -19.70 -22.86 13.15
CA ASP A 492 -21.05 -22.74 13.68
C ASP A 492 -22.00 -22.36 12.54
N SER A 493 -23.21 -22.93 12.56
CA SER A 493 -24.26 -22.68 11.57
C SER A 493 -25.41 -21.81 12.10
N GLU A 494 -25.39 -21.45 13.40
CA GLU A 494 -26.43 -20.60 13.99
C GLU A 494 -26.42 -19.18 13.38
N PRO A 495 -27.60 -18.52 13.23
CA PRO A 495 -27.66 -17.21 12.61
C PRO A 495 -26.95 -16.13 13.41
N LEU A 496 -26.01 -15.43 12.79
CA LEU A 496 -25.27 -14.35 13.42
C LEU A 496 -26.15 -13.11 13.61
N ILE A 497 -25.93 -12.37 14.70
CA ILE A 497 -26.61 -11.12 14.99
C ILE A 497 -25.55 -10.02 15.13
N SER A 498 -25.78 -8.89 14.45
CA SER A 498 -24.99 -7.67 14.61
C SER A 498 -25.91 -6.50 14.95
N GLU A 499 -25.45 -5.60 15.81
CA GLU A 499 -26.19 -4.42 16.24
C GLU A 499 -25.36 -3.16 16.02
N THR A 500 -26.02 -2.04 15.77
CA THR A 500 -25.39 -0.74 15.56
C THR A 500 -26.29 0.36 16.13
N LEU A 501 -25.66 1.41 16.64
CA LEU A 501 -26.32 2.62 17.12
C LEU A 501 -25.74 3.80 16.35
N ILE A 502 -26.58 4.53 15.61
CA ILE A 502 -26.16 5.71 14.83
C ILE A 502 -26.70 6.95 15.52
N HIS A 503 -25.80 7.80 16.03
CA HIS A 503 -26.18 9.08 16.61
C HIS A 503 -26.26 10.14 15.51
N HIS A 504 -27.46 10.58 15.19
CA HIS A 504 -27.72 11.63 14.23
C HIS A 504 -27.93 12.95 14.98
N LYS A 505 -27.01 13.90 14.81
CA LYS A 505 -27.12 15.26 15.38
C LYS A 505 -26.91 16.27 14.27
N THR A 506 -27.83 17.23 14.17
CA THR A 506 -27.73 18.32 13.21
C THR A 506 -27.23 19.62 13.85
N PHE A 507 -26.37 20.34 13.13
CA PHE A 507 -26.07 21.74 13.37
C PHE A 507 -26.62 22.56 12.20
N ASP A 508 -27.34 23.64 12.47
CA ASP A 508 -27.90 24.51 11.42
C ASP A 508 -26.79 25.21 10.61
N GLY A 509 -25.76 25.67 11.33
CA GLY A 509 -24.63 26.42 10.78
C GLY A 509 -25.00 27.85 10.37
N HIS A 510 -23.99 28.66 10.09
CA HIS A 510 -24.16 30.07 9.72
C HIS A 510 -24.06 30.23 8.20
N TYR A 511 -24.96 31.00 7.59
CA TYR A 511 -24.98 31.16 6.12
C TYR A 511 -23.98 32.23 5.64
N LYS A 512 -23.18 31.92 4.62
CA LYS A 512 -22.10 32.80 4.14
C LYS A 512 -21.94 32.77 2.61
N GLY A 513 -22.73 33.58 1.92
CA GLY A 513 -22.59 33.79 0.47
C GLY A 513 -22.55 32.47 -0.32
N ASN A 514 -21.48 32.25 -1.07
CA ASN A 514 -21.29 31.09 -1.94
C ASN A 514 -20.72 29.84 -1.23
N ILE A 515 -20.35 29.94 0.06
CA ILE A 515 -19.85 28.81 0.87
C ILE A 515 -20.99 27.91 1.39
N GLY A 516 -22.24 28.40 1.42
CA GLY A 516 -23.38 27.68 2.01
C GLY A 516 -23.49 27.93 3.52
N THR A 517 -23.75 26.89 4.32
CA THR A 517 -23.68 27.00 5.80
C THR A 517 -22.39 26.41 6.36
N TYR A 518 -21.75 27.15 7.29
CA TYR A 518 -20.49 26.78 7.91
C TYR A 518 -20.61 26.53 9.42
N LEU A 519 -19.67 25.72 9.94
CA LEU A 519 -19.44 25.45 11.35
C LEU A 519 -18.05 25.97 11.72
N THR A 520 -17.98 26.91 12.67
CA THR A 520 -16.70 27.47 13.13
C THR A 520 -15.99 26.50 14.07
N VAL A 521 -14.70 26.25 13.82
CA VAL A 521 -13.85 25.35 14.61
C VAL A 521 -12.56 26.06 14.99
N SER A 522 -12.15 25.98 16.25
CA SER A 522 -10.94 26.66 16.74
C SER A 522 -10.01 25.75 17.55
N PRO A 523 -8.73 26.11 17.74
CA PRO A 523 -7.81 25.37 18.61
C PRO A 523 -8.27 25.19 20.06
N SER A 524 -9.21 26.02 20.53
CA SER A 524 -9.81 25.97 21.86
C SER A 524 -11.33 25.69 21.82
N GLY A 525 -11.84 25.17 20.70
CA GLY A 525 -13.24 24.76 20.57
C GLY A 525 -13.55 23.50 21.36
N THR A 526 -14.84 23.22 21.56
CA THR A 526 -15.29 22.08 22.39
C THR A 526 -16.46 21.31 21.76
N ALA A 527 -16.75 20.12 22.27
CA ALA A 527 -17.88 19.29 21.81
C ALA A 527 -19.25 19.91 22.13
N GLU A 528 -19.31 20.80 23.12
CA GLU A 528 -20.48 21.58 23.50
C GLU A 528 -20.55 22.95 22.77
N GLY A 529 -19.66 23.16 21.80
CA GLY A 529 -19.76 24.23 20.83
C GLY A 529 -21.03 24.09 19.99
N ASP A 530 -21.54 25.22 19.48
CA ASP A 530 -22.68 25.27 18.55
C ASP A 530 -22.24 25.58 17.10
N GLY A 531 -20.97 25.94 16.90
CA GLY A 531 -20.39 26.30 15.61
C GLY A 531 -20.42 27.80 15.31
N THR A 532 -20.87 28.64 16.25
CA THR A 532 -20.69 30.10 16.20
C THR A 532 -19.22 30.50 16.35
N LEU A 533 -18.90 31.76 16.05
CA LEU A 533 -17.59 32.34 16.34
C LEU A 533 -17.37 32.52 17.85
N GLU A 534 -18.46 32.74 18.59
CA GLU A 534 -18.51 32.93 20.03
C GLU A 534 -18.37 31.62 20.84
N ASN A 535 -18.85 30.50 20.29
CA ASN A 535 -18.85 29.17 20.89
C ASN A 535 -18.44 28.08 19.85
N PRO A 536 -17.19 28.10 19.37
CA PRO A 536 -16.73 27.25 18.28
C PRO A 536 -16.60 25.77 18.69
N LEU A 537 -16.82 24.89 17.71
CA LEU A 537 -16.68 23.45 17.86
C LEU A 537 -15.22 23.00 17.92
N ASP A 538 -14.98 21.83 18.52
CA ASP A 538 -13.73 21.09 18.27
C ASP A 538 -13.76 20.37 16.91
N ILE A 539 -12.58 20.06 16.36
CA ILE A 539 -12.46 19.45 15.03
C ILE A 539 -13.13 18.07 14.92
N PHE A 540 -13.12 17.27 15.97
CA PHE A 540 -13.70 15.93 15.95
C PHE A 540 -15.22 16.04 15.89
N THR A 541 -15.84 16.79 16.81
CA THR A 541 -17.29 17.01 16.83
C THR A 541 -17.79 17.68 15.54
N ALA A 542 -17.00 18.56 14.92
CA ALA A 542 -17.36 19.15 13.63
C ALA A 542 -17.29 18.15 12.46
N ILE A 543 -16.25 17.29 12.40
CA ILE A 543 -16.17 16.19 11.42
C ILE A 543 -17.32 15.19 11.63
N ASP A 544 -17.65 14.89 12.89
CA ASP A 544 -18.68 13.91 13.24
C ASP A 544 -20.07 14.25 12.67
N TYR A 545 -20.40 15.55 12.58
CA TYR A 545 -21.77 16.04 12.34
C TYR A 545 -21.96 17.04 11.17
N ILE A 546 -20.92 17.30 10.36
CA ILE A 546 -21.04 18.09 9.12
C ILE A 546 -21.94 17.38 8.08
N LYS A 547 -22.77 18.14 7.34
CA LYS A 547 -23.61 17.66 6.21
C LYS A 547 -22.95 17.91 4.83
N PRO A 548 -23.28 17.12 3.78
CA PRO A 548 -22.95 17.43 2.39
C PRO A 548 -23.34 18.87 2.02
N GLY A 549 -22.41 19.63 1.43
CA GLY A 549 -22.62 21.04 1.09
C GLY A 549 -22.44 22.04 2.25
N GLN A 550 -21.99 21.59 3.43
CA GLN A 550 -21.53 22.48 4.51
C GLN A 550 -20.00 22.59 4.54
N MET A 551 -19.52 23.61 5.25
CA MET A 551 -18.09 23.85 5.50
C MET A 551 -17.74 23.77 6.99
N ILE A 552 -16.58 23.19 7.31
CA ILE A 552 -15.86 23.43 8.56
C ILE A 552 -14.92 24.62 8.34
N GLU A 553 -15.23 25.76 8.95
CA GLU A 553 -14.39 26.97 8.94
C GLU A 553 -13.39 26.89 10.09
N LEU A 554 -12.16 26.51 9.74
CA LEU A 554 -11.05 26.46 10.67
C LEU A 554 -10.52 27.87 10.94
N MET A 555 -10.36 28.23 12.20
CA MET A 555 -9.61 29.41 12.62
C MET A 555 -8.11 29.14 12.49
N GLY A 556 -7.35 30.08 11.92
CA GLY A 556 -5.90 29.97 11.84
C GLY A 556 -5.24 29.84 13.21
N GLY A 557 -4.25 28.95 13.35
CA GLY A 557 -3.61 28.63 14.63
C GLY A 557 -3.13 27.19 14.75
N VAL A 558 -2.53 26.84 15.90
CA VAL A 558 -2.00 25.48 16.17
C VAL A 558 -3.01 24.66 16.96
N TYR A 559 -3.47 23.57 16.35
CA TYR A 559 -4.30 22.54 16.95
C TYR A 559 -3.38 21.40 17.46
N GLU A 560 -3.20 21.30 18.78
CA GLU A 560 -2.37 20.25 19.37
C GLU A 560 -3.08 18.89 19.35
N MET A 561 -2.54 17.92 18.61
CA MET A 561 -3.13 16.60 18.44
C MET A 561 -2.42 15.53 19.26
N ASN A 562 -3.22 14.71 19.96
CA ASN A 562 -2.80 13.53 20.73
C ASN A 562 -3.45 12.22 20.25
N ARG A 563 -4.22 12.28 19.16
CA ARG A 563 -4.91 11.18 18.49
C ARG A 563 -5.11 11.51 17.01
N ASN A 564 -5.50 10.52 16.21
CA ASN A 564 -5.78 10.73 14.80
C ASN A 564 -6.97 11.68 14.59
N VAL A 565 -6.86 12.59 13.62
CA VAL A 565 -8.02 13.26 13.01
C VAL A 565 -8.49 12.35 11.88
N ILE A 566 -9.75 11.89 11.92
CA ILE A 566 -10.27 10.89 10.98
C ILE A 566 -11.56 11.39 10.33
N ILE A 567 -11.51 11.64 9.03
CA ILE A 567 -12.70 11.66 8.19
C ILE A 567 -13.01 10.19 7.86
N HIS A 568 -14.02 9.64 8.55
CA HIS A 568 -14.36 8.21 8.46
C HIS A 568 -15.00 7.83 7.12
N ARG A 569 -14.89 6.55 6.75
CA ARG A 569 -15.63 5.97 5.60
C ARG A 569 -17.14 6.16 5.83
N GLY A 570 -17.88 6.48 4.77
CA GLY A 570 -19.31 6.75 4.85
C GLY A 570 -19.65 8.16 5.35
N ASN A 571 -18.73 8.86 6.00
CA ASN A 571 -18.83 10.30 6.29
C ASN A 571 -18.53 11.11 5.01
N ASN A 572 -19.36 10.93 3.99
CA ASN A 572 -19.12 11.36 2.62
C ASN A 572 -19.87 12.64 2.27
N GLY A 573 -19.31 13.45 1.37
CA GLY A 573 -20.07 14.38 0.55
C GLY A 573 -20.72 13.68 -0.65
N THR A 574 -21.16 14.45 -1.64
CA THR A 574 -21.57 13.94 -2.96
C THR A 574 -20.90 14.72 -4.09
N ASN A 575 -20.99 14.21 -5.32
CA ASN A 575 -20.49 14.89 -6.52
C ASN A 575 -21.12 16.28 -6.77
N THR A 576 -22.29 16.57 -6.20
CA THR A 576 -22.93 17.91 -6.24
C THR A 576 -22.79 18.69 -4.94
N LEU A 577 -22.66 17.99 -3.79
CA LEU A 577 -22.62 18.57 -2.45
C LEU A 577 -21.41 18.01 -1.69
N ASN A 578 -20.22 18.47 -2.06
CA ASN A 578 -18.97 18.11 -1.38
C ASN A 578 -19.02 18.60 0.08
N LYS A 579 -18.32 17.93 1.00
CA LYS A 579 -18.06 18.46 2.35
C LYS A 579 -16.79 19.32 2.30
N LEU A 580 -16.81 20.52 2.89
CA LEU A 580 -15.68 21.44 2.84
C LEU A 580 -14.99 21.58 4.21
N MET A 581 -13.68 21.77 4.21
CA MET A 581 -12.89 22.05 5.42
C MET A 581 -11.71 22.97 5.07
N GLY A 582 -11.48 24.03 5.84
CA GLY A 582 -10.30 24.86 5.64
C GLY A 582 -10.40 26.22 6.31
N THR A 583 -9.37 27.03 6.12
CA THR A 583 -9.41 28.43 6.57
C THR A 583 -9.94 29.34 5.46
N VAL A 584 -10.75 30.32 5.84
CA VAL A 584 -11.07 31.49 4.98
C VAL A 584 -10.13 32.68 5.23
N SER A 585 -9.35 32.61 6.32
CA SER A 585 -8.19 33.49 6.56
C SER A 585 -7.00 33.07 5.70
N LYS A 586 -6.07 34.01 5.46
CA LYS A 586 -4.74 33.67 4.93
C LYS A 586 -3.94 32.83 5.93
N ASP A 587 -4.12 33.07 7.23
CA ASP A 587 -3.51 32.29 8.30
C ASP A 587 -4.04 30.85 8.29
N PRO A 588 -3.16 29.83 8.24
CA PRO A 588 -3.55 28.42 8.10
C PRO A 588 -3.89 27.75 9.43
N ALA A 589 -4.61 26.63 9.34
CA ALA A 589 -4.84 25.73 10.47
C ALA A 589 -3.72 24.68 10.54
N ILE A 590 -3.02 24.59 11.66
CA ILE A 590 -1.82 23.77 11.83
C ILE A 590 -2.10 22.62 12.79
N PHE A 591 -2.23 21.39 12.28
CA PHE A 591 -2.37 20.18 13.09
C PHE A 591 -0.99 19.68 13.49
N ASP A 592 -0.69 19.76 14.79
CA ASP A 592 0.60 19.37 15.36
C ASP A 592 0.47 18.05 16.12
N PHE A 593 0.95 16.97 15.51
CA PHE A 593 0.84 15.60 16.01
C PHE A 593 1.98 15.18 16.97
N THR A 594 2.73 16.15 17.54
CA THR A 594 3.82 15.88 18.50
C THR A 594 3.38 14.99 19.67
N LYS A 595 2.12 15.07 20.12
CA LYS A 595 1.58 14.25 21.22
C LYS A 595 0.98 12.91 20.75
N GLY A 596 0.92 12.68 19.44
CA GLY A 596 0.49 11.43 18.80
C GLY A 596 -0.64 11.61 17.77
N GLY A 597 -0.65 10.75 16.76
CA GLY A 597 -1.70 10.66 15.73
C GLY A 597 -1.23 10.95 14.31
N ALA A 598 -2.19 11.00 13.39
CA ALA A 598 -2.07 11.36 11.97
C ALA A 598 -3.38 11.97 11.45
N PHE A 599 -3.38 12.54 10.23
CA PHE A 599 -4.60 12.95 9.52
C PHE A 599 -5.04 11.85 8.53
N LEU A 600 -6.26 11.32 8.67
CA LEU A 600 -6.77 10.19 7.87
C LEU A 600 -8.06 10.58 7.14
N ILE A 601 -8.10 10.39 5.81
CA ILE A 601 -9.20 10.77 4.92
C ILE A 601 -9.74 9.53 4.21
N ASN A 602 -10.69 8.87 4.86
CA ASN A 602 -11.32 7.62 4.39
C ASN A 602 -12.74 7.83 3.84
N GLY A 603 -13.30 9.03 3.99
CA GLY A 603 -14.55 9.44 3.35
C GLY A 603 -14.35 9.97 1.93
N ASP A 604 -15.45 10.07 1.17
CA ASP A 604 -15.47 10.49 -0.23
C ASP A 604 -16.01 11.93 -0.40
N TYR A 605 -15.63 12.60 -1.50
CA TYR A 605 -16.12 13.94 -1.89
C TYR A 605 -15.90 15.06 -0.84
N TRP A 606 -14.70 15.10 -0.26
CA TRP A 606 -14.24 16.21 0.57
C TRP A 606 -13.39 17.21 -0.21
N LYS A 607 -13.52 18.49 0.14
CA LYS A 607 -12.71 19.61 -0.35
C LYS A 607 -11.99 20.26 0.82
N ILE A 608 -10.66 20.16 0.85
CA ILE A 608 -9.82 20.53 1.99
C ILE A 608 -8.79 21.59 1.57
N ASP A 609 -8.64 22.66 2.36
CA ASP A 609 -7.89 23.87 1.95
C ASP A 609 -7.10 24.54 3.09
N ASN A 610 -5.87 24.96 2.80
CA ASN A 610 -5.01 25.80 3.66
C ASN A 610 -4.73 25.20 5.05
N ILE A 611 -4.33 23.93 5.08
CA ILE A 611 -4.05 23.15 6.29
C ILE A 611 -2.58 22.70 6.32
N HIS A 612 -1.95 22.80 7.49
CA HIS A 612 -0.61 22.28 7.75
C HIS A 612 -0.70 21.03 8.63
N VAL A 613 0.10 20.00 8.35
CA VAL A 613 0.16 18.71 9.06
C VAL A 613 1.60 18.39 9.40
N ARG A 614 1.93 18.29 10.69
CA ARG A 614 3.32 18.16 11.13
C ARG A 614 3.56 17.29 12.35
N ASN A 615 4.83 16.93 12.53
CA ASN A 615 5.40 16.34 13.74
C ASN A 615 4.76 14.99 14.14
N THR A 616 4.27 14.19 13.18
CA THR A 616 3.81 12.82 13.47
C THR A 616 4.95 11.92 13.96
N GLN A 617 4.60 10.86 14.69
CA GLN A 617 5.57 9.95 15.29
C GLN A 617 6.28 9.06 14.25
N GLY A 618 7.44 8.50 14.59
CA GLY A 618 8.22 7.66 13.67
C GLY A 618 7.45 6.42 13.17
N ASN A 619 7.46 6.21 11.85
CA ASN A 619 6.63 5.27 11.08
C ASN A 619 5.12 5.63 11.03
N ILE A 620 4.75 6.89 11.29
CA ILE A 620 3.40 7.43 11.14
C ILE A 620 3.40 8.55 10.10
N LYS A 621 2.60 8.38 9.05
CA LYS A 621 2.46 9.32 7.91
C LYS A 621 1.76 10.60 8.35
N GLY A 622 2.11 11.72 7.73
CA GLY A 622 1.46 13.01 7.99
C GLY A 622 -0.04 12.92 7.69
N MET A 623 -0.36 12.69 6.42
CA MET A 623 -1.73 12.53 5.95
C MET A 623 -1.88 11.31 5.03
N THR A 624 -2.95 10.54 5.23
CA THR A 624 -3.32 9.39 4.39
C THR A 624 -4.69 9.59 3.75
N ILE A 625 -4.81 9.39 2.44
CA ILE A 625 -6.06 9.43 1.68
C ILE A 625 -6.41 8.01 1.24
N GLY A 626 -7.44 7.44 1.87
CA GLY A 626 -8.04 6.14 1.52
C GLY A 626 -9.39 6.26 0.80
N GLY A 627 -10.04 7.42 0.85
CA GLY A 627 -11.30 7.70 0.16
C GLY A 627 -11.15 8.14 -1.31
N ASN A 628 -12.27 8.49 -1.94
CA ASN A 628 -12.39 8.74 -3.38
C ASN A 628 -12.90 10.16 -3.68
N TYR A 629 -12.52 10.70 -4.85
CA TYR A 629 -12.97 12.02 -5.34
C TYR A 629 -12.70 13.19 -4.38
N ASN A 630 -11.71 13.06 -3.49
CA ASN A 630 -11.34 14.12 -2.57
C ASN A 630 -10.39 15.13 -3.25
N HIS A 631 -10.53 16.41 -2.90
CA HIS A 631 -9.69 17.48 -3.42
C HIS A 631 -9.00 18.21 -2.28
N LEU A 632 -7.68 18.14 -2.24
CA LEU A 632 -6.84 18.78 -1.23
C LEU A 632 -6.02 19.86 -1.91
N GLN A 633 -6.13 21.12 -1.47
CA GLN A 633 -5.35 22.23 -1.99
C GLN A 633 -4.63 23.01 -0.89
N ARG A 634 -3.47 23.61 -1.22
CA ARG A 634 -2.67 24.42 -0.28
C ARG A 634 -2.34 23.71 1.05
N ILE A 635 -1.99 22.43 0.98
CA ILE A 635 -1.57 21.65 2.16
C ILE A 635 -0.07 21.78 2.37
N GLU A 636 0.40 21.94 3.60
CA GLU A 636 1.82 21.75 3.94
C GLU A 636 2.04 20.56 4.89
N ALA A 637 2.75 19.52 4.43
CA ALA A 637 3.04 18.33 5.23
C ALA A 637 4.54 18.20 5.51
N TYR A 638 4.95 18.46 6.76
CA TYR A 638 6.37 18.57 7.11
C TYR A 638 6.76 18.04 8.50
N ASN A 639 8.04 17.67 8.68
CA ASN A 639 8.56 17.05 9.90
C ASN A 639 7.81 15.77 10.33
N ASN A 640 7.16 15.07 9.39
CA ASN A 640 6.42 13.84 9.71
C ASN A 640 7.37 12.65 9.83
N GLY A 641 7.03 11.71 10.70
CA GLY A 641 7.85 10.52 10.99
C GLY A 641 7.76 9.40 9.94
N ASP A 642 7.16 9.67 8.79
CA ASP A 642 6.95 8.83 7.60
C ASP A 642 6.46 9.79 6.48
N THR A 643 6.07 9.27 5.31
CA THR A 643 5.63 10.06 4.13
C THR A 643 4.65 11.18 4.51
N GLY A 644 4.88 12.38 3.96
CA GLY A 644 4.08 13.57 4.25
C GLY A 644 2.62 13.44 3.81
N ILE A 645 2.37 13.12 2.53
CA ILE A 645 1.02 12.90 1.98
C ILE A 645 0.99 11.62 1.13
N GLN A 646 0.24 10.60 1.55
CA GLN A 646 0.11 9.33 0.82
C GLN A 646 -1.35 9.01 0.43
N ILE A 647 -1.56 8.63 -0.83
CA ILE A 647 -2.79 8.00 -1.31
C ILE A 647 -2.61 6.48 -1.26
N SER A 648 -3.42 5.77 -0.46
CA SER A 648 -3.41 4.30 -0.33
C SER A 648 -4.67 3.78 0.37
N GLY A 649 -5.28 2.73 -0.18
CA GLY A 649 -6.35 1.95 0.45
C GLY A 649 -5.82 0.76 1.26
N ASN A 650 -6.71 -0.11 1.75
CA ASN A 650 -6.31 -1.32 2.46
C ASN A 650 -6.01 -2.48 1.49
N ALA A 651 -4.91 -3.20 1.73
CA ALA A 651 -4.46 -4.32 0.90
C ALA A 651 -5.31 -5.60 1.05
N THR A 652 -6.23 -5.65 2.02
CA THR A 652 -7.24 -6.73 2.13
C THR A 652 -8.56 -6.40 1.45
N GLU A 653 -8.67 -5.25 0.78
CA GLU A 653 -9.88 -4.84 0.06
C GLU A 653 -9.70 -5.01 -1.46
N HIS A 654 -10.82 -5.24 -2.16
CA HIS A 654 -10.83 -5.29 -3.63
C HIS A 654 -10.39 -3.95 -4.26
N TYR A 655 -9.78 -4.04 -5.45
CA TYR A 655 -9.24 -2.92 -6.22
C TYR A 655 -10.25 -1.79 -6.46
N ASP A 656 -11.54 -2.09 -6.63
CA ASP A 656 -12.59 -1.11 -6.85
C ASP A 656 -12.92 -0.28 -5.60
N LEU A 657 -12.49 -0.72 -4.41
CA LEU A 657 -12.58 0.03 -3.15
C LEU A 657 -11.35 0.92 -2.89
N TRP A 658 -10.25 0.76 -3.63
CA TRP A 658 -9.04 1.57 -3.45
C TRP A 658 -9.24 3.03 -3.90
N PRO A 659 -8.54 4.00 -3.26
CA PRO A 659 -8.71 5.43 -3.52
C PRO A 659 -8.43 5.80 -4.97
N LYS A 660 -9.41 6.44 -5.61
CA LYS A 660 -9.41 6.87 -7.02
C LYS A 660 -9.91 8.30 -7.18
N TYR A 661 -9.45 8.95 -8.24
CA TYR A 661 -9.85 10.30 -8.65
C TYR A 661 -9.65 11.39 -7.59
N ASN A 662 -8.71 11.21 -6.66
CA ASN A 662 -8.32 12.28 -5.72
C ASN A 662 -7.36 13.26 -6.40
N VAL A 663 -7.47 14.54 -6.04
CA VAL A 663 -6.59 15.61 -6.52
C VAL A 663 -5.87 16.23 -5.33
N ILE A 664 -4.54 16.28 -5.40
CA ILE A 664 -3.67 17.00 -4.47
C ILE A 664 -3.01 18.14 -5.25
N GLU A 665 -3.36 19.39 -4.97
CA GLU A 665 -2.80 20.54 -5.71
C GLU A 665 -2.24 21.68 -4.86
N ASN A 666 -1.33 22.47 -5.45
CA ASN A 666 -0.71 23.64 -4.84
C ASN A 666 -0.14 23.39 -3.41
N SER A 667 0.30 22.17 -3.13
CA SER A 667 0.68 21.67 -1.81
C SER A 667 2.20 21.44 -1.69
N THR A 668 2.74 21.56 -0.49
CA THR A 668 4.18 21.46 -0.19
C THR A 668 4.44 20.30 0.75
N SER A 669 5.44 19.46 0.49
CA SER A 669 5.81 18.39 1.44
C SER A 669 7.32 18.23 1.61
N TYR A 670 7.80 18.37 2.84
CA TYR A 670 9.23 18.56 3.09
C TYR A 670 9.72 18.12 4.46
N ASN A 671 11.00 17.77 4.56
CA ASN A 671 11.67 17.39 5.82
C ASN A 671 10.98 16.24 6.58
N ASN A 672 10.29 15.35 5.86
CA ASN A 672 9.71 14.13 6.43
C ASN A 672 10.80 13.04 6.54
N VAL A 673 10.84 12.34 7.68
CA VAL A 673 11.95 11.42 8.04
C VAL A 673 11.43 10.22 8.84
N ASP A 674 11.48 9.02 8.25
CA ASP A 674 11.17 7.79 8.97
C ASP A 674 12.40 7.20 9.71
N PRO A 675 12.23 6.44 10.81
CA PRO A 675 13.37 5.84 11.52
C PRO A 675 14.19 4.80 10.75
N GLY A 676 13.73 4.37 9.57
CA GLY A 676 14.51 3.55 8.63
C GLY A 676 15.35 4.36 7.64
N HIS A 677 15.00 5.65 7.45
CA HIS A 677 15.44 6.50 6.35
C HIS A 677 15.20 5.87 4.97
N ASN A 678 14.04 5.21 4.77
CA ASN A 678 13.76 4.45 3.54
C ASN A 678 12.27 4.39 3.17
N ASN A 679 11.43 5.25 3.75
CA ASN A 679 9.97 5.24 3.55
C ASN A 679 9.31 6.63 3.57
N ALA A 680 9.98 7.68 4.07
CA ALA A 680 9.39 9.02 4.18
C ALA A 680 9.64 9.88 2.93
N ASP A 681 8.68 9.82 2.01
CA ASP A 681 8.62 10.68 0.84
C ASP A 681 7.95 12.03 1.14
N GLY A 682 8.03 12.96 0.19
CA GLY A 682 7.12 14.11 0.15
C GLY A 682 5.69 13.65 -0.15
N PHE A 683 5.49 13.08 -1.34
CA PHE A 683 4.19 12.57 -1.78
C PHE A 683 4.28 11.11 -2.20
N ALA A 684 3.23 10.34 -1.97
CA ALA A 684 3.15 8.97 -2.49
C ALA A 684 1.75 8.62 -2.99
N ALA A 685 1.70 7.75 -4.01
CA ALA A 685 0.48 7.08 -4.43
C ALA A 685 0.86 5.66 -4.86
N LYS A 686 0.96 4.77 -3.86
CA LYS A 686 1.66 3.48 -3.96
C LYS A 686 0.88 2.32 -3.35
N ILE A 687 1.21 1.11 -3.81
CA ILE A 687 0.73 -0.21 -3.36
C ILE A 687 -0.77 -0.50 -3.59
N THR A 688 -1.68 0.36 -3.12
CA THR A 688 -3.14 0.15 -3.07
C THR A 688 -3.88 1.37 -3.59
N VAL A 689 -3.73 1.67 -4.87
CA VAL A 689 -4.23 2.91 -5.49
C VAL A 689 -5.09 2.59 -6.70
N GLY A 690 -6.24 3.24 -6.80
CA GLY A 690 -7.15 3.17 -7.95
C GLY A 690 -6.85 4.24 -9.01
N GLU A 691 -7.66 4.27 -10.06
CA GLU A 691 -7.43 5.13 -11.24
C GLU A 691 -7.51 6.64 -10.99
N GLY A 692 -6.78 7.40 -11.80
CA GLY A 692 -7.04 8.82 -12.04
C GLY A 692 -6.67 9.77 -10.91
N ASN A 693 -5.83 9.34 -9.97
CA ASN A 693 -5.30 10.23 -8.93
C ASN A 693 -4.27 11.23 -9.53
N LEU A 694 -4.31 12.48 -9.06
CA LEU A 694 -3.59 13.62 -9.65
C LEU A 694 -2.82 14.42 -8.60
N PHE A 695 -1.54 14.69 -8.89
CA PHE A 695 -0.71 15.68 -8.20
C PHE A 695 -0.44 16.86 -9.15
N ARG A 696 -0.75 18.09 -8.74
CA ARG A 696 -0.59 19.30 -9.58
C ARG A 696 0.02 20.48 -8.82
N GLY A 697 0.96 21.22 -9.40
CA GLY A 697 1.43 22.48 -8.79
C GLY A 697 2.17 22.27 -7.46
N ASN A 698 2.67 21.07 -7.20
CA ASN A 698 3.17 20.61 -5.91
C ASN A 698 4.70 20.75 -5.80
N ILE A 699 5.21 20.85 -4.57
CA ILE A 699 6.65 21.00 -4.30
C ILE A 699 7.07 19.98 -3.23
N ALA A 700 8.02 19.11 -3.55
CA ALA A 700 8.59 18.13 -2.62
C ALA A 700 10.10 18.37 -2.44
N TYR A 701 10.55 18.60 -1.19
CA TYR A 701 11.97 18.83 -0.95
C TYR A 701 12.49 18.37 0.41
N ASN A 702 13.77 17.96 0.44
CA ASN A 702 14.45 17.51 1.65
C ASN A 702 13.70 16.44 2.46
N ASN A 703 12.88 15.62 1.80
CA ASN A 703 12.37 14.38 2.38
C ASN A 703 13.51 13.35 2.41
N VAL A 704 13.52 12.45 3.41
CA VAL A 704 14.66 11.55 3.60
C VAL A 704 14.79 10.51 2.49
N ASP A 705 13.67 10.10 1.89
CA ASP A 705 13.62 9.13 0.80
C ASP A 705 13.40 9.86 -0.54
N ASP A 706 12.20 9.87 -1.13
CA ASP A 706 11.97 10.54 -2.43
C ASP A 706 11.11 11.82 -2.35
N GLY A 707 11.10 12.58 -3.45
CA GLY A 707 10.09 13.62 -3.67
C GLY A 707 8.70 13.03 -3.94
N TRP A 708 8.63 12.05 -4.84
CA TRP A 708 7.44 11.26 -5.17
C TRP A 708 7.76 9.77 -5.26
N ASP A 709 6.93 8.92 -4.64
CA ASP A 709 6.96 7.46 -4.85
C ASP A 709 5.59 6.89 -5.34
N LEU A 710 5.63 6.21 -6.48
CA LEU A 710 4.51 5.50 -7.11
C LEU A 710 4.68 3.96 -7.07
N PHE A 711 5.41 3.42 -6.09
CA PHE A 711 5.74 1.99 -6.00
C PHE A 711 4.54 1.04 -6.14
N ALA A 712 4.52 0.26 -7.21
CA ALA A 712 3.68 -0.93 -7.38
C ALA A 712 4.45 -2.19 -6.93
N LYS A 713 3.76 -3.29 -6.64
CA LYS A 713 4.38 -4.57 -6.24
C LYS A 713 3.54 -5.78 -6.63
N LEU A 714 4.20 -6.92 -6.89
CA LEU A 714 3.52 -8.11 -7.42
C LEU A 714 2.45 -8.68 -6.46
N GLU A 715 2.55 -8.45 -5.15
CA GLU A 715 1.55 -8.97 -4.22
C GLU A 715 0.25 -8.14 -4.14
N SER A 716 0.23 -6.92 -4.69
CA SER A 716 -1.03 -6.18 -4.92
C SER A 716 -1.44 -6.14 -6.40
N GLY A 717 -0.48 -6.20 -7.33
CA GLY A 717 -0.71 -6.25 -8.78
C GLY A 717 -0.61 -4.87 -9.43
N LEU A 718 -1.40 -4.62 -10.48
CA LEU A 718 -1.51 -3.27 -11.04
C LEU A 718 -2.20 -2.33 -10.04
N ILE A 719 -1.60 -1.15 -9.84
CA ILE A 719 -2.29 0.02 -9.30
C ILE A 719 -2.78 0.89 -10.47
N GLY A 720 -3.75 1.76 -10.20
CA GLY A 720 -4.29 2.68 -11.18
C GLY A 720 -3.30 3.76 -11.62
N THR A 721 -3.59 4.37 -12.77
CA THR A 721 -2.73 5.38 -13.37
C THR A 721 -2.74 6.67 -12.53
N VAL A 722 -1.55 7.13 -12.17
CA VAL A 722 -1.31 8.40 -11.45
C VAL A 722 -0.69 9.41 -12.40
N THR A 723 -1.14 10.66 -12.33
CA THR A 723 -0.55 11.81 -13.05
C THR A 723 0.12 12.77 -12.06
N ILE A 724 1.32 13.24 -12.41
CA ILE A 724 2.05 14.31 -11.73
C ILE A 724 2.32 15.42 -12.76
N GLU A 725 1.86 16.64 -12.48
CA GLU A 725 2.02 17.79 -13.37
C GLU A 725 2.33 19.11 -12.66
N ASP A 726 2.93 20.06 -13.37
CA ASP A 726 3.26 21.42 -12.93
C ASP A 726 4.05 21.46 -11.59
N SER A 727 4.88 20.43 -11.31
CA SER A 727 5.42 20.14 -9.97
C SER A 727 6.96 20.14 -9.90
N ILE A 728 7.52 20.26 -8.68
CA ILE A 728 8.97 20.33 -8.43
C ILE A 728 9.44 19.32 -7.37
N ALA A 729 10.47 18.54 -7.67
CA ALA A 729 11.22 17.73 -6.71
C ALA A 729 12.68 18.19 -6.55
N PHE A 730 13.12 18.59 -5.34
CA PHE A 730 14.53 18.95 -5.13
C PHE A 730 15.11 18.55 -3.77
N ARG A 731 16.40 18.19 -3.73
CA ARG A 731 17.12 17.82 -2.49
C ARG A 731 16.52 16.67 -1.67
N ASN A 732 15.70 15.82 -2.27
CA ASN A 732 15.22 14.61 -1.59
C ASN A 732 16.37 13.60 -1.48
N GLY A 733 16.29 12.71 -0.48
CA GLY A 733 17.37 11.82 -0.08
C GLY A 733 18.18 12.32 1.10
N THR A 734 17.87 13.52 1.62
CA THR A 734 18.45 14.03 2.86
C THR A 734 17.55 15.08 3.51
N ASN A 735 17.47 15.07 4.84
CA ASN A 735 16.71 16.06 5.61
C ASN A 735 17.39 17.44 5.62
N LEU A 736 16.68 18.47 6.09
CA LEU A 736 17.20 19.85 6.13
C LEU A 736 18.48 20.00 6.96
N GLU A 737 18.64 19.19 8.02
CA GLU A 737 19.84 19.17 8.87
C GLU A 737 21.03 18.41 8.26
N LYS A 738 20.79 17.64 7.18
CA LYS A 738 21.77 16.79 6.48
C LYS A 738 22.46 15.77 7.40
N ASN A 739 21.68 15.15 8.28
CA ASN A 739 22.11 14.10 9.21
C ASN A 739 21.35 12.76 9.01
N ALA A 740 20.37 12.72 8.11
CA ALA A 740 19.68 11.51 7.64
C ALA A 740 19.76 11.41 6.11
N SER A 741 19.75 10.17 5.58
CA SER A 741 19.82 9.88 4.14
C SER A 741 19.14 8.56 3.76
N GLY A 742 18.38 8.58 2.66
CA GLY A 742 17.67 7.44 2.03
C GLY A 742 17.97 7.30 0.53
N ASP A 743 17.01 6.84 -0.27
CA ASP A 743 17.19 6.60 -1.72
C ASP A 743 17.50 7.89 -2.51
N GLY A 744 16.68 8.94 -2.36
CA GLY A 744 16.99 10.28 -2.88
C GLY A 744 16.58 10.61 -4.30
N ASN A 745 15.51 10.02 -4.82
CA ASN A 745 15.01 10.33 -6.15
C ASN A 745 14.09 11.57 -6.15
N GLY A 746 14.09 12.33 -7.25
CA GLY A 746 13.12 13.40 -7.43
C GLY A 746 11.71 12.85 -7.67
N PHE A 747 11.57 12.01 -8.70
CA PHE A 747 10.32 11.33 -9.05
C PHE A 747 10.56 9.83 -9.32
N LYS A 748 10.04 8.95 -8.44
CA LYS A 748 10.08 7.48 -8.55
C LYS A 748 8.76 6.97 -9.17
N LEU A 749 8.75 6.80 -10.49
CA LEU A 749 7.53 6.64 -11.32
C LEU A 749 7.03 5.19 -11.47
N GLY A 750 7.14 4.38 -10.43
CA GLY A 750 6.61 3.02 -10.39
C GLY A 750 7.46 2.08 -9.55
N GLY A 751 7.15 0.78 -9.63
CA GLY A 751 7.85 -0.23 -8.86
C GLY A 751 7.79 -1.63 -9.45
N ASP A 752 8.74 -2.44 -9.00
CA ASP A 752 8.67 -3.90 -9.02
C ASP A 752 8.53 -4.58 -10.40
N GLY A 753 8.92 -3.92 -11.49
CA GLY A 753 8.86 -4.48 -12.85
C GLY A 753 7.51 -4.32 -13.55
N ILE A 754 6.53 -3.73 -12.87
CA ILE A 754 5.13 -3.69 -13.32
C ILE A 754 4.94 -2.54 -14.31
N ALA A 755 4.38 -2.85 -15.47
CA ALA A 755 4.11 -1.89 -16.54
C ALA A 755 2.86 -1.05 -16.25
N ILE A 756 3.05 0.22 -15.88
CA ILE A 756 1.97 1.18 -15.62
C ILE A 756 2.27 2.48 -16.36
N GLU A 757 1.31 2.97 -17.13
CA GLU A 757 1.45 4.22 -17.93
C GLU A 757 1.33 5.50 -17.06
N HIS A 758 1.98 5.54 -15.90
CA HIS A 758 2.11 6.75 -15.08
C HIS A 758 2.61 7.94 -15.91
N ILE A 759 2.08 9.13 -15.65
CA ILE A 759 2.37 10.34 -16.41
C ILE A 759 3.07 11.35 -15.51
N LEU A 760 4.36 11.59 -15.74
CA LEU A 760 5.02 12.80 -15.29
C LEU A 760 5.00 13.80 -16.45
N ARG A 761 4.49 15.01 -16.24
CA ARG A 761 4.61 16.09 -17.23
C ARG A 761 4.87 17.44 -16.60
N ASN A 762 5.29 18.41 -17.41
CA ASN A 762 5.40 19.81 -17.00
C ASN A 762 6.07 19.95 -15.61
N SER A 763 7.29 19.44 -15.42
CA SER A 763 7.86 19.33 -14.07
C SER A 763 9.36 19.62 -14.04
N LEU A 764 9.87 19.94 -12.86
CA LEU A 764 11.26 20.30 -12.61
C LEU A 764 11.89 19.41 -11.53
N SER A 765 13.09 18.88 -11.77
CA SER A 765 13.84 18.07 -10.79
C SER A 765 15.29 18.54 -10.65
N PHE A 766 15.79 18.81 -9.44
CA PHE A 766 17.19 19.21 -9.25
C PHE A 766 17.80 18.94 -7.87
N ASP A 767 19.13 18.80 -7.81
CA ASP A 767 19.91 18.73 -6.55
C ASP A 767 19.47 17.60 -5.59
N ASN A 768 18.73 16.59 -6.08
CA ASN A 768 18.36 15.38 -5.34
C ASN A 768 19.58 14.43 -5.22
N ASP A 769 19.60 13.58 -4.19
CA ASP A 769 20.76 12.75 -3.84
C ASP A 769 20.98 11.52 -4.74
N ALA A 770 19.97 11.10 -5.51
CA ALA A 770 20.06 10.09 -6.56
C ALA A 770 19.43 10.59 -7.89
N ASP A 771 18.51 9.83 -8.49
CA ASP A 771 18.00 10.10 -9.85
C ASP A 771 16.95 11.22 -9.88
N GLY A 772 17.11 12.17 -10.80
CA GLY A 772 16.15 13.28 -10.98
C GLY A 772 14.74 12.80 -11.37
N VAL A 773 14.67 11.84 -12.30
CA VAL A 773 13.46 11.09 -12.68
C VAL A 773 13.88 9.64 -12.88
N THR A 774 13.25 8.70 -12.17
CA THR A 774 13.49 7.26 -12.34
C THR A 774 12.17 6.52 -12.57
N SER A 775 12.16 5.53 -13.46
CA SER A 775 11.01 4.63 -13.58
C SER A 775 11.02 3.52 -12.53
N ASN A 776 12.13 3.34 -11.80
CA ASN A 776 12.30 2.34 -10.75
C ASN A 776 11.77 0.95 -11.16
N SER A 777 12.25 0.49 -12.33
CA SER A 777 11.88 -0.76 -12.99
C SER A 777 10.47 -0.85 -13.62
N ASN A 778 9.62 0.19 -13.55
CA ASN A 778 8.42 0.27 -14.40
C ASN A 778 8.85 0.52 -15.87
N PRO A 779 8.56 -0.39 -16.81
CA PRO A 779 8.93 -0.23 -18.22
C PRO A 779 8.07 0.77 -19.01
N ALA A 780 6.99 1.31 -18.44
CA ALA A 780 5.95 2.07 -19.16
C ALA A 780 5.71 3.49 -18.62
N ALA A 781 6.50 3.97 -17.65
CA ALA A 781 6.40 5.35 -17.14
C ALA A 781 6.65 6.38 -18.27
N ASN A 782 5.75 7.35 -18.43
CA ASN A 782 5.78 8.34 -19.50
C ASN A 782 6.20 9.74 -18.98
N VAL A 783 6.98 10.49 -19.76
CA VAL A 783 7.61 11.76 -19.33
C VAL A 783 7.49 12.84 -20.41
N TYR A 784 6.81 13.97 -20.14
CA TYR A 784 6.53 15.01 -21.14
C TYR A 784 6.90 16.43 -20.65
N ASN A 785 7.68 17.21 -21.39
CA ASN A 785 8.05 18.60 -21.05
C ASN A 785 8.68 18.75 -19.64
N VAL A 786 9.61 17.87 -19.28
CA VAL A 786 10.27 17.87 -17.97
C VAL A 786 11.70 18.43 -18.08
N ILE A 787 12.09 19.27 -17.12
CA ILE A 787 13.48 19.69 -16.94
C ILE A 787 14.06 18.98 -15.72
N THR A 788 15.19 18.30 -15.88
CA THR A 788 15.83 17.53 -14.80
C THR A 788 17.34 17.77 -14.83
N VAL A 789 17.88 18.42 -13.80
CA VAL A 789 19.22 19.05 -13.86
C VAL A 789 19.96 19.00 -12.53
N LYS A 790 21.29 18.86 -12.57
CA LYS A 790 22.16 18.92 -11.37
C LYS A 790 21.81 17.90 -10.26
N ASN A 791 21.16 16.79 -10.59
CA ASN A 791 20.95 15.69 -9.64
C ASN A 791 22.27 14.91 -9.44
N LYS A 792 22.43 14.29 -8.26
CA LYS A 792 23.70 13.60 -7.91
C LYS A 792 23.82 12.20 -8.51
N GLY A 793 22.70 11.56 -8.83
CA GLY A 793 22.64 10.39 -9.71
C GLY A 793 22.55 10.80 -11.17
N THR A 794 21.68 10.13 -11.92
CA THR A 794 21.31 10.56 -13.29
C THR A 794 20.24 11.66 -13.24
N ASN A 795 19.96 12.30 -14.37
CA ASN A 795 18.77 13.14 -14.49
C ASN A 795 17.56 12.33 -14.98
N LEU A 796 17.77 11.29 -15.79
CA LEU A 796 16.74 10.38 -16.30
C LEU A 796 17.20 8.91 -16.23
N SER A 797 16.40 8.06 -15.58
CA SER A 797 16.70 6.64 -15.33
C SER A 797 15.49 5.75 -15.66
N LEU A 798 15.30 5.43 -16.94
CA LEU A 798 14.19 4.59 -17.42
C LEU A 798 14.68 3.15 -17.68
N TYR A 799 14.10 2.18 -16.97
CA TYR A 799 14.44 0.77 -17.08
C TYR A 799 13.26 -0.15 -16.70
N GLY A 800 13.32 -1.40 -17.15
CA GLY A 800 12.44 -2.50 -16.71
C GLY A 800 13.19 -3.49 -15.81
N LYS A 801 12.52 -4.55 -15.35
CA LYS A 801 13.20 -5.73 -14.78
C LYS A 801 13.74 -6.65 -15.89
N GLY A 802 14.91 -7.24 -15.66
CA GLY A 802 15.51 -8.23 -16.56
C GLY A 802 15.61 -7.79 -18.02
N ASN A 803 14.90 -8.52 -18.89
CA ASN A 803 14.89 -8.30 -20.35
C ASN A 803 13.62 -7.58 -20.84
N THR A 804 12.79 -7.03 -19.95
CA THR A 804 11.52 -6.38 -20.31
C THR A 804 11.77 -5.13 -21.16
N GLU A 805 11.07 -5.03 -22.29
CA GLU A 805 11.15 -3.88 -23.21
C GLU A 805 10.62 -2.60 -22.55
N VAL A 806 11.42 -1.53 -22.58
CA VAL A 806 11.05 -0.23 -22.00
C VAL A 806 10.25 0.57 -23.04
N VAL A 807 8.93 0.58 -22.90
CA VAL A 807 7.96 1.20 -23.81
C VAL A 807 7.59 2.65 -23.44
N SER A 808 8.23 3.20 -22.40
CA SER A 808 8.15 4.61 -21.99
C SER A 808 8.17 5.60 -23.17
N LYS A 809 7.18 6.49 -23.20
CA LYS A 809 7.08 7.64 -24.12
C LYS A 809 7.76 8.84 -23.47
N VAL A 810 8.69 9.49 -24.18
CA VAL A 810 9.43 10.65 -23.68
C VAL A 810 9.52 11.74 -24.74
N GLU A 811 8.98 12.93 -24.44
CA GLU A 811 8.89 14.05 -25.39
C GLU A 811 9.18 15.38 -24.68
N GLY A 812 9.90 16.29 -25.35
CA GLY A 812 10.23 17.62 -24.82
C GLY A 812 11.10 17.64 -23.56
N ILE A 813 11.81 16.56 -23.23
CA ILE A 813 12.63 16.51 -21.99
C ILE A 813 13.95 17.29 -22.16
N ILE A 814 14.38 17.99 -21.10
CA ILE A 814 15.72 18.57 -21.00
C ILE A 814 16.43 17.99 -19.78
N THR A 815 17.49 17.23 -20.03
CA THR A 815 18.42 16.76 -19.00
C THR A 815 19.76 17.50 -19.12
N TRP A 816 20.39 17.88 -18.01
CA TRP A 816 21.67 18.64 -18.04
C TRP A 816 22.44 18.59 -16.70
N ASP A 817 23.77 18.55 -16.77
CA ASP A 817 24.68 18.74 -15.62
C ASP A 817 24.51 17.73 -14.46
N SER A 818 24.08 16.48 -14.73
CA SER A 818 24.14 15.36 -13.77
C SER A 818 25.58 14.88 -13.53
N GLN A 819 25.79 14.12 -12.45
CA GLN A 819 27.08 13.46 -12.20
C GLN A 819 27.21 12.12 -12.92
N GLU A 820 26.10 11.38 -13.09
CA GLU A 820 26.03 10.12 -13.83
C GLU A 820 25.32 10.28 -15.20
N GLU A 821 25.58 9.33 -16.12
CA GLU A 821 25.04 9.32 -17.48
C GLU A 821 23.60 8.76 -17.53
N ASP A 822 22.69 9.51 -18.17
CA ASP A 822 21.27 9.16 -18.26
C ASP A 822 21.02 7.81 -18.94
N ARG A 823 19.97 7.10 -18.47
CA ARG A 823 19.44 5.87 -19.06
C ARG A 823 18.09 6.18 -19.72
N PRO A 824 18.04 6.46 -21.04
CA PRO A 824 16.82 6.89 -21.73
C PRO A 824 15.81 5.76 -22.02
N GLY A 825 16.04 4.53 -21.52
CA GLY A 825 15.15 3.38 -21.70
C GLY A 825 15.21 2.74 -23.09
N ASN A 826 14.90 3.50 -24.15
CA ASN A 826 14.82 3.01 -25.52
C ASN A 826 15.38 4.00 -26.56
N GLU A 827 15.62 3.52 -27.79
CA GLU A 827 16.17 4.34 -28.87
C GLU A 827 15.21 5.46 -29.34
N SER A 828 13.89 5.37 -29.14
CA SER A 828 12.96 6.42 -29.61
C SER A 828 13.17 7.73 -28.85
N VAL A 829 13.46 7.66 -27.54
CA VAL A 829 13.78 8.81 -26.69
C VAL A 829 15.00 9.57 -27.20
N LEU A 830 16.03 8.86 -27.67
CA LEU A 830 17.25 9.43 -28.26
C LEU A 830 17.07 9.94 -29.69
N ASN A 831 16.07 9.43 -30.42
CA ASN A 831 15.80 9.83 -31.81
C ASN A 831 14.84 11.04 -31.93
N ASN A 832 14.10 11.39 -30.87
CA ASN A 832 13.30 12.61 -30.83
C ASN A 832 14.21 13.85 -30.74
N SER A 833 14.09 14.78 -31.69
CA SER A 833 14.90 16.02 -31.71
C SER A 833 14.49 17.08 -30.70
N GLU A 834 13.32 16.92 -30.05
CA GLU A 834 12.85 17.80 -28.99
C GLU A 834 13.42 17.39 -27.61
N ASN A 835 13.95 16.17 -27.49
CA ASN A 835 14.62 15.67 -26.30
C ASN A 835 16.10 16.09 -26.29
N TYR A 836 16.57 16.57 -25.14
CA TYR A 836 17.98 16.84 -24.84
C TYR A 836 18.40 15.89 -23.72
N ILE A 837 19.16 14.84 -24.07
CA ILE A 837 19.66 13.82 -23.15
C ILE A 837 21.16 14.05 -22.92
N ASN A 838 21.63 13.93 -21.68
CA ASN A 838 22.97 14.34 -21.25
C ASN A 838 23.37 15.73 -21.80
N GLY A 839 22.43 16.68 -21.78
CA GLY A 839 22.63 18.06 -22.26
C GLY A 839 22.64 18.26 -23.78
N LYS A 840 22.16 17.29 -24.59
CA LYS A 840 22.29 17.34 -26.07
C LYS A 840 21.15 16.64 -26.82
N ASN A 841 20.70 17.19 -27.95
CA ASN A 841 19.75 16.52 -28.86
C ASN A 841 20.45 15.65 -29.92
N ILE A 842 19.68 14.92 -30.73
CA ILE A 842 20.21 14.12 -31.85
C ILE A 842 20.90 14.98 -32.95
N GLN A 843 20.42 16.20 -33.21
CA GLN A 843 20.93 17.05 -34.30
C GLN A 843 22.35 17.58 -34.04
N GLY A 844 22.71 17.78 -32.77
CA GLY A 844 24.02 18.28 -32.35
C GLY A 844 23.96 19.41 -31.33
N ASP A 845 22.80 20.02 -31.17
CA ASP A 845 22.56 21.17 -30.30
C ASP A 845 22.74 20.80 -28.83
N LYS A 846 23.22 21.76 -28.04
CA LYS A 846 23.57 21.59 -26.64
C LYS A 846 22.78 22.55 -25.77
N VAL A 847 22.37 22.04 -24.61
CA VAL A 847 21.94 22.85 -23.48
C VAL A 847 23.19 23.56 -22.93
N ASP A 848 23.05 24.86 -22.66
CA ASP A 848 24.05 25.66 -21.97
C ASP A 848 23.36 26.63 -21.00
N GLU A 849 24.13 27.21 -20.09
CA GLU A 849 23.60 28.05 -19.01
C GLU A 849 22.75 29.24 -19.49
N SER A 850 22.97 29.77 -20.71
CA SER A 850 22.17 30.88 -21.24
C SER A 850 20.76 30.49 -21.72
N TRP A 851 20.43 29.20 -21.69
CA TRP A 851 19.06 28.71 -21.89
C TRP A 851 18.17 29.06 -20.71
N PHE A 852 18.74 29.31 -19.53
CA PHE A 852 18.00 29.58 -18.31
C PHE A 852 18.16 31.04 -17.88
N GLU A 853 17.14 31.63 -17.25
CA GLU A 853 17.29 32.94 -16.62
C GLU A 853 18.32 32.90 -15.47
N LYS A 854 18.28 31.83 -14.67
CA LYS A 854 19.18 31.56 -13.55
C LYS A 854 19.38 30.05 -13.34
N THR A 855 20.55 29.70 -12.81
CA THR A 855 20.99 28.31 -12.52
C THR A 855 21.52 28.12 -11.09
N ASP A 856 21.35 29.16 -10.26
CA ASP A 856 21.85 29.24 -8.89
C ASP A 856 20.90 28.54 -7.91
N LEU A 857 21.37 27.43 -7.33
CA LEU A 857 20.64 26.59 -6.39
C LEU A 857 20.49 27.23 -4.99
N SER A 858 21.01 28.45 -4.76
CA SER A 858 20.67 29.26 -3.58
C SER A 858 19.23 29.81 -3.64
N LEU A 859 18.68 29.94 -4.85
CA LEU A 859 17.30 30.39 -5.09
C LEU A 859 16.36 29.19 -4.96
N LEU A 860 15.59 29.16 -3.89
CA LEU A 860 14.60 28.10 -3.68
C LEU A 860 13.28 28.45 -4.40
N PRO A 861 12.58 27.46 -4.97
CA PRO A 861 11.18 27.62 -5.33
C PRO A 861 10.34 27.94 -4.10
N THR A 862 9.40 28.87 -4.24
CA THR A 862 8.44 29.26 -3.20
C THR A 862 7.03 29.29 -3.78
N ARG A 863 6.03 29.68 -2.99
CA ARG A 863 4.67 29.96 -3.48
C ARG A 863 4.40 31.46 -3.55
N ASN A 864 3.52 31.85 -4.46
CA ASN A 864 2.88 33.16 -4.52
C ASN A 864 1.63 33.19 -3.61
N GLU A 865 1.03 34.36 -3.38
CA GLU A 865 -0.19 34.48 -2.55
C GLU A 865 -1.41 33.73 -3.11
N ASP A 866 -1.45 33.50 -4.43
CA ASP A 866 -2.47 32.69 -5.12
C ASP A 866 -2.18 31.16 -5.05
N GLY A 867 -1.14 30.76 -4.33
CA GLY A 867 -0.69 29.37 -4.19
C GLY A 867 0.17 28.85 -5.34
N SER A 868 0.29 29.58 -6.46
CA SER A 868 1.09 29.17 -7.62
C SER A 868 2.60 29.12 -7.31
N ILE A 869 3.33 28.32 -8.09
CA ILE A 869 4.77 28.15 -7.90
C ILE A 869 5.53 29.38 -8.42
N ASN A 870 6.40 29.92 -7.56
CA ASN A 870 7.40 30.91 -7.92
C ASN A 870 8.79 30.26 -8.00
N LEU A 871 9.31 30.09 -9.22
CA LEU A 871 10.66 29.58 -9.46
C LEU A 871 11.78 30.57 -9.12
N ASN A 872 11.46 31.83 -8.80
CA ASN A 872 12.43 32.91 -8.58
C ASN A 872 13.44 33.10 -9.74
N GLY A 873 13.08 32.65 -10.96
CA GLY A 873 13.91 32.63 -12.17
C GLY A 873 14.82 31.40 -12.31
N LEU A 874 14.83 30.46 -11.35
CA LEU A 874 15.61 29.23 -11.43
C LEU A 874 15.06 28.30 -12.52
N PHE A 875 15.92 27.91 -13.47
CA PHE A 875 15.63 27.02 -14.60
C PHE A 875 14.45 27.42 -15.51
N VAL A 876 13.99 28.69 -15.43
CA VAL A 876 13.04 29.29 -16.38
C VAL A 876 13.73 29.45 -17.73
N LEU A 877 13.11 28.95 -18.81
CA LEU A 877 13.70 28.99 -20.16
C LEU A 877 13.66 30.39 -20.79
N THR A 878 14.77 30.82 -21.39
CA THR A 878 14.87 32.10 -22.10
C THR A 878 14.13 32.06 -23.45
N ASN A 879 13.51 33.20 -23.82
CA ASN A 879 12.62 33.31 -24.98
C ASN A 879 13.22 32.78 -26.31
N GLY A 880 12.45 31.97 -27.03
CA GLY A 880 12.76 31.53 -28.40
C GLY A 880 13.28 30.10 -28.54
N LYS A 881 13.17 29.25 -27.51
CA LYS A 881 13.40 27.80 -27.59
C LYS A 881 12.13 27.06 -28.05
N SER A 882 12.27 25.90 -28.67
CA SER A 882 11.16 25.07 -29.17
C SER A 882 10.58 24.10 -28.12
N VAL A 883 11.00 24.19 -26.86
CA VAL A 883 10.54 23.34 -25.76
C VAL A 883 9.59 24.14 -24.88
N VAL A 884 8.50 23.52 -24.42
CA VAL A 884 7.52 24.15 -23.52
C VAL A 884 8.19 24.46 -22.18
N SER A 885 7.89 25.61 -21.56
CA SER A 885 8.32 25.87 -20.17
C SER A 885 7.78 24.75 -19.28
N PRO A 886 8.61 24.11 -18.43
CA PRO A 886 8.14 22.99 -17.60
C PRO A 886 7.05 23.43 -16.65
N ILE A 887 7.03 24.67 -16.19
CA ILE A 887 6.01 25.17 -15.25
C ILE A 887 5.33 26.39 -15.86
N SER A 888 4.00 26.42 -15.76
CA SER A 888 3.18 27.59 -16.08
C SER A 888 3.49 28.73 -15.12
N SER A 889 3.88 29.88 -15.65
CA SER A 889 3.96 31.13 -14.88
C SER A 889 2.61 31.86 -14.78
N GLN A 890 1.54 31.28 -15.32
CA GLN A 890 0.17 31.68 -15.02
C GLN A 890 -0.29 30.93 -13.77
N PRO A 891 -1.01 31.58 -12.84
CA PRO A 891 -1.59 30.88 -11.70
C PRO A 891 -2.54 29.78 -12.19
N LEU A 892 -2.39 28.60 -11.61
CA LEU A 892 -3.39 27.54 -11.75
C LEU A 892 -4.68 28.05 -11.09
N VAL A 893 -5.76 28.13 -11.86
CA VAL A 893 -7.08 28.47 -11.30
C VAL A 893 -7.44 27.39 -10.28
N PRO A 894 -7.62 27.73 -8.98
CA PRO A 894 -7.96 26.74 -7.96
C PRO A 894 -9.26 26.02 -8.31
N TYR A 895 -9.32 24.70 -8.10
CA TYR A 895 -10.51 23.90 -8.43
C TYR A 895 -11.72 24.22 -7.54
N PHE A 896 -11.49 24.95 -6.44
CA PHE A 896 -12.49 25.70 -5.68
C PHE A 896 -11.82 26.86 -4.95
N VAL A 897 -12.59 27.87 -4.56
CA VAL A 897 -12.13 28.98 -3.72
C VAL A 897 -13.05 29.10 -2.52
N LEU A 898 -12.49 29.20 -1.32
CA LEU A 898 -13.22 29.51 -0.09
C LEU A 898 -13.16 31.02 0.13
N ASP A 899 -14.11 31.77 -0.45
CA ASP A 899 -14.15 33.23 -0.36
C ASP A 899 -15.29 33.74 0.54
N ASN A 900 -15.00 34.78 1.30
CA ASN A 900 -15.93 35.51 2.17
C ASN A 900 -16.57 36.73 1.49
N THR A 901 -16.09 37.18 0.32
CA THR A 901 -16.67 38.36 -0.33
C THR A 901 -18.12 38.09 -0.76
N PRO A 902 -19.08 38.98 -0.41
CA PRO A 902 -20.39 38.96 -1.03
C PRO A 902 -20.25 39.19 -2.55
N GLU A 903 -21.09 38.53 -3.36
CA GLU A 903 -21.17 38.84 -4.78
C GLU A 903 -21.69 40.26 -5.00
N GLU A 904 -20.81 41.18 -5.40
CA GLU A 904 -21.24 42.31 -6.22
C GLU A 904 -21.74 41.75 -7.55
N ASN A 905 -23.06 41.57 -7.65
CA ASN A 905 -23.74 41.18 -8.87
C ASN A 905 -23.57 42.29 -9.92
N SER A 906 -22.48 42.22 -10.69
CA SER A 906 -22.10 43.15 -11.76
C SER A 906 -22.95 42.99 -13.03
N ASN A 907 -24.26 42.85 -12.84
CA ASN A 907 -25.28 43.13 -13.85
C ASN A 907 -25.61 44.64 -13.81
N GLU A 908 -24.62 45.49 -14.11
CA GLU A 908 -24.91 46.84 -14.59
C GLU A 908 -25.41 46.73 -16.03
N ASP A 909 -26.73 46.70 -16.20
CA ASP A 909 -27.36 46.83 -17.51
C ASP A 909 -26.92 48.15 -18.17
N GLU A 910 -26.28 48.10 -19.35
CA GLU A 910 -25.94 49.28 -20.15
C GLU A 910 -27.21 49.92 -20.78
N ASP A 911 -28.11 50.44 -19.95
CA ASP A 911 -29.34 51.10 -20.41
C ASP A 911 -29.01 52.51 -20.93
N LYS A 912 -28.93 52.62 -22.26
CA LYS A 912 -28.43 53.81 -22.99
C LYS A 912 -29.48 54.91 -23.06
N GLU A 913 -29.57 55.72 -22.01
CA GLU A 913 -30.35 56.97 -22.05
C GLU A 913 -29.76 57.98 -23.07
N ASN A 914 -30.66 58.71 -23.73
CA ASN A 914 -30.41 59.46 -24.96
C ASN A 914 -30.29 60.98 -24.66
N PRO A 915 -29.24 61.68 -25.11
CA PRO A 915 -28.99 63.07 -24.70
C PRO A 915 -29.99 64.06 -25.32
N ASN A 916 -30.58 64.93 -24.49
CA ASN A 916 -31.16 66.21 -24.89
C ASN A 916 -31.27 67.18 -23.70
N ASP A 917 -30.89 68.44 -23.94
CA ASP A 917 -31.24 69.71 -23.28
C ASP A 917 -31.79 69.66 -21.82
N ASN A 918 -31.16 70.35 -20.86
CA ASN A 918 -31.15 71.81 -20.85
C ASN A 918 -30.03 72.44 -19.99
N VAL A 919 -29.72 73.70 -20.29
CA VAL A 919 -28.81 74.60 -19.55
C VAL A 919 -29.59 75.46 -18.56
N ILE A 920 -29.12 75.59 -17.31
CA ILE A 920 -29.16 76.84 -16.50
C ILE A 920 -27.83 76.97 -15.73
N GLU A 921 -27.41 78.22 -15.50
CA GLU A 921 -26.21 78.66 -14.76
C GLU A 921 -26.35 78.35 -13.23
N ASP A 922 -25.33 78.46 -12.38
CA ASP A 922 -24.79 79.74 -11.87
C ASP A 922 -23.42 79.58 -11.16
N ASP A 923 -22.69 80.70 -11.00
CA ASP A 923 -21.35 80.77 -10.37
C ASP A 923 -21.38 80.65 -8.83
N ASN A 924 -20.22 80.35 -8.20
CA ASN A 924 -19.61 81.29 -7.22
C ASN A 924 -18.14 81.01 -6.82
N ASN A 925 -17.45 82.12 -6.46
CA ASN A 925 -16.01 82.23 -6.13
C ASN A 925 -15.62 81.87 -4.68
N GLY A 926 -14.30 81.69 -4.45
CA GLY A 926 -13.61 81.74 -3.15
C GLY A 926 -12.31 80.90 -3.15
N THR A 927 -11.04 81.35 -3.19
CA THR A 927 -10.27 82.43 -2.49
C THR A 927 -10.47 82.39 -0.96
N GLU A 928 -9.46 82.33 -0.08
CA GLU A 928 -8.00 82.66 -0.08
C GLU A 928 -7.28 81.66 0.89
N ASP A 929 -6.03 81.19 0.76
CA ASP A 929 -4.66 81.79 0.74
C ASP A 929 -3.90 81.64 2.10
N ILE A 930 -2.55 81.67 2.05
CA ILE A 930 -1.57 81.67 3.19
C ILE A 930 -1.46 80.33 4.00
N GLY A 931 -0.29 79.81 4.40
CA GLY A 931 1.12 80.17 4.13
C GLY A 931 2.11 79.54 5.15
N ASP A 932 3.41 79.48 4.78
CA ASP A 932 4.64 79.34 5.60
C ASP A 932 4.68 78.33 6.79
N THR A 933 5.36 77.18 6.66
CA THR A 933 6.78 76.90 7.03
C THR A 933 7.17 77.09 8.50
N GLU A 934 7.70 76.03 9.13
CA GLU A 934 9.13 75.94 9.51
C GLU A 934 9.54 74.51 9.92
N LYS A 935 10.83 74.31 10.23
CA LYS A 935 11.40 73.07 10.81
C LYS A 935 11.98 73.40 12.19
N GLU A 936 11.96 72.45 13.11
CA GLU A 936 13.00 72.39 14.15
C GLU A 936 13.30 70.94 14.55
N ASN A 937 14.50 70.72 15.10
CA ASN A 937 14.89 69.49 15.77
C ASN A 937 14.67 69.66 17.29
N ASP A 938 14.64 68.57 18.06
CA ASP A 938 15.74 68.21 18.98
C ASP A 938 15.39 66.93 19.75
N THR A 939 16.29 66.49 20.64
CA THR A 939 16.31 65.16 21.28
C THR A 939 16.44 65.24 22.81
N GLU A 940 16.08 64.13 23.47
CA GLU A 940 16.46 63.74 24.84
C GLU A 940 15.73 64.41 26.03
N GLU A 941 16.01 63.83 27.21
CA GLU A 941 15.44 64.03 28.56
C GLU A 941 13.95 63.56 28.70
N ASP A 942 13.56 62.78 29.73
CA ASP A 942 14.23 62.49 31.01
C ASP A 942 13.99 61.05 31.56
N THR A 943 14.73 60.68 32.61
CA THR A 943 14.75 59.33 33.25
C THR A 943 14.26 59.32 34.73
N GLU A 944 14.59 58.27 35.50
CA GLU A 944 14.37 58.04 36.96
C GLU A 944 12.94 57.61 37.40
N ASN A 945 12.69 56.82 38.47
CA ASN A 945 13.46 55.88 39.36
C ASN A 945 12.41 54.99 40.12
N GLU A 946 12.68 53.93 40.91
CA GLU A 946 13.89 53.19 41.39
C GLU A 946 13.52 51.66 41.44
N GLU A 947 13.91 50.68 42.30
CA GLU A 947 14.69 50.55 43.56
C GLU A 947 15.25 49.08 43.72
N THR A 948 16.00 48.83 44.82
CA THR A 948 16.36 47.61 45.64
C THR A 948 15.85 46.16 45.34
N GLU A 949 16.46 45.03 45.81
CA GLU A 949 17.63 44.66 46.68
C GLU A 949 18.12 43.18 46.39
N ALA A 950 19.43 42.82 46.39
CA ALA A 950 20.28 42.16 47.45
C ALA A 950 19.88 40.72 47.93
N GLU A 951 20.74 39.75 48.31
CA GLU A 951 22.22 39.52 48.48
C GLU A 951 22.71 38.38 47.49
N GLU A 952 23.90 37.75 47.40
CA GLU A 952 25.07 37.34 48.25
C GLU A 952 24.73 36.28 49.35
N THR A 953 25.52 35.25 49.76
CA THR A 953 26.82 34.59 49.40
C THR A 953 26.71 33.03 49.71
N GLU A 954 27.69 32.09 49.75
CA GLU A 954 29.17 32.04 49.82
C GLU A 954 29.79 30.68 49.29
N GLN A 955 31.12 30.57 49.43
CA GLN A 955 32.15 29.48 49.35
C GLN A 955 31.83 28.01 49.77
N ALA A 956 32.71 26.98 49.57
CA ALA A 956 33.84 26.67 48.65
C ALA A 956 34.50 25.31 49.02
N LYS A 957 35.25 24.65 48.09
CA LYS A 957 36.51 23.89 48.37
C LYS A 957 37.23 23.27 47.15
N ASP A 958 38.56 23.31 47.21
CA ASP A 958 39.52 22.66 46.30
C ASP A 958 39.76 21.16 46.59
N ASN A 959 40.26 20.43 45.57
CA ASN A 959 41.52 19.67 45.66
C ASN A 959 42.01 19.12 44.30
N ASP A 960 42.75 19.96 43.56
CA ASP A 960 44.18 19.72 43.23
C ASP A 960 44.61 18.32 42.70
N LYS A 961 44.95 18.19 41.39
CA LYS A 961 46.38 18.10 40.92
C LYS A 961 46.62 17.87 39.40
N VAL A 962 47.38 18.81 38.78
CA VAL A 962 48.72 18.65 38.12
C VAL A 962 48.89 17.50 37.08
N VAL A 963 49.29 17.69 35.81
CA VAL A 963 50.43 18.41 35.14
C VAL A 963 49.91 18.97 33.79
N ASP A 964 50.04 20.23 33.35
CA ASP A 964 51.19 21.14 33.08
C ASP A 964 51.88 20.95 31.69
N SER A 965 52.33 22.05 31.08
CA SER A 965 53.09 22.23 29.83
C SER A 965 52.48 21.84 28.46
N ASP A 966 52.97 22.36 27.32
CA ASP A 966 53.23 23.77 26.95
C ASP A 966 53.44 23.91 25.42
N ASP A 967 53.46 25.16 24.97
CA ASP A 967 54.24 25.75 23.85
C ASP A 967 54.20 25.19 22.39
N SER A 968 54.01 26.18 21.51
CA SER A 968 54.79 26.43 20.28
C SER A 968 54.22 26.08 18.89
N LYS A 969 54.50 27.04 17.99
CA LYS A 969 54.24 27.04 16.55
C LYS A 969 55.46 26.41 15.85
N GLU A 970 55.27 25.83 14.67
CA GLU A 970 55.87 26.39 13.45
C GLU A 970 55.27 25.74 12.18
N ALA A 971 55.58 26.31 11.01
CA ALA A 971 55.08 25.85 9.72
C ALA A 971 56.24 25.59 8.74
N GLN A 972 56.17 24.50 7.96
CA GLN A 972 56.84 24.44 6.66
C GLN A 972 56.29 23.34 5.72
N ASP A 973 55.75 23.81 4.59
CA ASP A 973 56.03 23.36 3.21
C ASP A 973 56.89 22.09 3.04
N ASN A 974 56.39 21.06 2.35
CA ASN A 974 56.93 20.65 1.03
C ASN A 974 56.22 19.46 0.33
N LYS A 975 55.73 19.72 -0.89
CA LYS A 975 55.83 18.93 -2.14
C LYS A 975 55.57 17.40 -2.18
N HIS A 976 54.66 17.05 -3.09
CA HIS A 976 54.61 15.87 -3.98
C HIS A 976 55.88 15.01 -4.15
N PRO A 977 55.70 13.72 -4.52
CA PRO A 977 55.92 13.41 -5.94
C PRO A 977 54.83 12.55 -6.61
N ILE A 978 54.40 12.99 -7.80
CA ILE A 978 53.80 12.12 -8.83
C ILE A 978 54.94 11.35 -9.52
N VAL A 979 54.78 10.03 -9.73
CA VAL A 979 55.75 9.23 -10.52
C VAL A 979 55.05 8.39 -11.59
N LYS A 980 55.45 8.58 -12.86
CA LYS A 980 55.05 7.75 -14.01
C LYS A 980 56.14 6.74 -14.36
N LEU A 981 55.78 5.49 -14.64
CA LEU A 981 56.54 4.48 -15.41
C LEU A 981 55.50 3.44 -15.91
N THR A 982 55.05 3.31 -17.17
CA THR A 982 55.66 3.15 -18.52
C THR A 982 56.32 1.80 -18.85
N LYS A 983 55.78 1.15 -19.91
CA LYS A 983 56.39 0.17 -20.87
C LYS A 983 56.38 -1.36 -20.59
N ALA A 984 55.33 -2.01 -21.12
CA ALA A 984 55.32 -2.81 -22.37
C ALA A 984 56.06 -4.18 -22.53
N SER A 985 55.50 -4.99 -23.46
CA SER A 985 56.00 -6.24 -24.07
C SER A 985 55.83 -7.53 -23.25
N GLN A 986 55.62 -8.74 -23.80
CA GLN A 986 55.63 -9.24 -25.21
C GLN A 986 54.44 -10.18 -25.53
N LEU A 987 54.23 -10.45 -26.83
CA LEU A 987 53.43 -11.58 -27.36
C LEU A 987 54.17 -12.93 -27.16
N PRO A 988 53.45 -14.05 -27.28
CA PRO A 988 53.70 -14.92 -28.44
C PRO A 988 52.44 -15.18 -29.29
N ALA A 989 52.61 -15.63 -30.53
CA ALA A 989 51.51 -15.86 -31.47
C ALA A 989 51.68 -17.13 -32.33
N THR A 990 50.59 -17.88 -32.45
CA THR A 990 50.28 -18.92 -33.46
C THR A 990 48.76 -18.79 -33.71
N GLY A 991 48.23 -18.63 -34.92
CA GLY A 991 48.54 -19.37 -36.15
C GLY A 991 47.61 -20.59 -36.21
N GLU A 992 46.64 -20.73 -37.11
CA GLU A 992 46.60 -20.25 -38.51
C GLU A 992 45.20 -19.89 -39.09
N LYS A 993 45.23 -19.21 -40.26
CA LYS A 993 44.31 -19.30 -41.42
C LYS A 993 42.81 -19.01 -41.27
N ARG A 994 42.39 -17.90 -41.90
CA ARG A 994 41.03 -17.66 -42.42
C ARG A 994 40.67 -18.67 -43.54
N ILE A 995 39.40 -19.11 -43.58
CA ILE A 995 38.69 -19.41 -44.83
C ILE A 995 37.28 -18.82 -44.73
N ASN A 996 36.85 -18.08 -45.75
CA ASN A 996 35.48 -17.60 -45.92
C ASN A 996 34.73 -18.59 -46.84
N PRO A 997 33.46 -18.89 -46.59
CA PRO A 997 32.52 -18.94 -47.70
C PRO A 997 31.22 -18.15 -47.44
N ILE A 998 30.66 -17.67 -48.54
CA ILE A 998 29.36 -16.99 -48.62
C ILE A 998 28.30 -18.04 -49.03
N LEU A 999 27.03 -17.78 -48.68
CA LEU A 999 25.81 -18.46 -49.16
C LEU A 999 25.51 -19.88 -48.60
N ALA A 1000 24.54 -19.95 -47.69
CA ALA A 1000 23.46 -20.96 -47.70
C ALA A 1000 22.29 -20.51 -46.81
N LEU A 1001 21.06 -20.60 -47.32
CA LEU A 1001 19.82 -20.39 -46.54
C LEU A 1001 19.17 -21.77 -46.28
N PRO A 1002 18.65 -22.02 -45.08
CA PRO A 1002 17.21 -22.32 -44.99
C PRO A 1002 16.52 -21.56 -43.84
N LEU A 1003 15.32 -21.00 -43.98
CA LEU A 1003 14.03 -21.67 -44.20
C LEU A 1003 13.60 -22.63 -43.06
N MET A 1004 13.08 -22.05 -41.96
CA MET A 1004 12.05 -22.70 -41.13
C MET A 1004 10.99 -21.65 -40.70
N ILE A 1005 10.00 -21.43 -41.57
CA ILE A 1005 8.75 -20.75 -41.22
C ILE A 1005 7.66 -21.84 -41.18
N SER A 1006 7.46 -22.46 -40.02
CA SER A 1006 6.38 -23.43 -39.79
C SER A 1006 6.18 -23.71 -38.30
N GLY A 1007 5.33 -22.92 -37.64
CA GLY A 1007 4.94 -23.13 -36.24
C GLY A 1007 3.60 -22.47 -35.88
N PHE A 1008 3.41 -21.22 -36.27
CA PHE A 1008 2.30 -20.35 -35.81
C PHE A 1008 0.91 -20.53 -36.50
N VAL A 1009 0.64 -21.68 -37.14
CA VAL A 1009 -0.58 -21.85 -37.98
C VAL A 1009 -1.48 -23.02 -37.52
N LEU A 1010 -1.23 -23.61 -36.34
CA LEU A 1010 -1.96 -24.81 -35.87
C LEU A 1010 -2.92 -24.62 -34.69
N SER A 1011 -2.89 -23.49 -33.98
CA SER A 1011 -3.81 -23.24 -32.84
C SER A 1011 -5.18 -22.67 -33.25
N TYR A 1012 -5.31 -22.04 -34.42
CA TYR A 1012 -6.53 -21.33 -34.84
C TYR A 1012 -7.67 -22.23 -35.37
N LEU A 1013 -7.47 -23.56 -35.46
CA LEU A 1013 -8.44 -24.50 -36.05
C LEU A 1013 -8.90 -25.62 -35.09
N LYS A 1014 -8.95 -25.35 -33.78
CA LYS A 1014 -9.47 -26.30 -32.77
C LYS A 1014 -10.59 -25.80 -31.84
N ARG A 1015 -11.13 -24.59 -32.04
CA ARG A 1015 -12.37 -24.12 -31.36
C ARG A 1015 -13.60 -24.12 -32.29
N LYS A 1016 -14.00 -25.31 -32.77
CA LYS A 1016 -15.34 -25.53 -33.37
C LYS A 1016 -15.78 -27.00 -33.47
N LYS A 1017 -16.06 -27.61 -32.32
CA LYS A 1017 -16.97 -28.75 -32.20
C LYS A 1017 -17.53 -28.84 -30.78
#